data_AF-G0RE20-F1
#
_entry.id   AF-G0RE20-F1
#
_cell.length_a   1.000
_cell.length_b   1.000
_cell.length_c   1.000
_cell.angle_alpha   90.00
_cell.angle_beta   90.00
_cell.angle_gamma   90.00
#
_symmetry.space_group_name_H-M   'P 1'
#
loop_
_entity.id
_entity.type
_entity.pdbx_description
1 polymer ?
#
loop_
_entity_poly.entity_id
_entity_poly.type
_entity_poly.pdbx_seq_one_letter_code
_entity_poly.pdbx_strand_id
1 'polypeptide(L)'
;MQGTSNHRARGSDDYGVYDDAKTYYASEERHSNRYGVRTRTYSQNSLVKQLERMGASEPFRRGSHDESTMDQGRRFLVNVDATLEILKNQEDTDGNMQITIEDNGPKVISLRTAASAGHNRFEVRGTYMLSNLLQELTLAKEYGRKQIILDEGRLNENPVDRLSRLIRDHFWDGLTRRIDASSIEVAARDPKDWTDDPRPRIYVPLGAPEQYEYYQKVAAERPELRLDVQQLPENITVELIRDLNDKPGLLAVAVEKVEEDDGKGNKTTTLKGLPFVVPGGRFNELYGWDSYMESLGLLIHERVDLAKSMVLNFCFCIEHYGKILNATRSYYLARSQPPFLTDMALRVYEKIKHEPDSKEFLRRAILAAIKEYHSVWTSEPRLDPVTGLSRYRPDGLGVPPETEATHFVHILEPYIKKHNMGFKEFVRAYNYGEIKEPELDEYFLHDRAVRESGHDTSYRLEGVCANLATIDLNSLLFKYETDIGRTIRSLFGDKLIIPAEFCAGTPYQPGESVSSAAWDRRAKRRKLTMDKLMWNEEEGMFFDYDTVKKQRCTYESATTFWALWAGLASPKQAADMVKKGLPKLEMFGGLVAGTEKSRGELGLDRPNRQWDYPYGWAPQQMLAWTGLLRYSFTEEAERLAYKWLFMITKAFVDFNGVVVEKYDVTRPIDPHRVDAEYGNQGLDFKGVAKEGFGWVNASYVYGLQIVNAHMRRALGTLTPYETFVKAIELNNERAMANLTL
;
A
#
# COMPACT_ATOMS: atom_id res chain seq x y z
N MET A 1 26.86 -19.74 43.72
CA MET A 1 25.55 -20.24 44.14
C MET A 1 24.65 -20.27 42.92
N GLN A 2 24.33 -21.47 42.44
CA GLN A 2 23.46 -21.70 41.29
C GLN A 2 22.02 -21.28 41.65
N GLY A 3 21.45 -20.35 40.89
CA GLY A 3 20.03 -20.05 40.92
C GLY A 3 19.33 -20.80 39.80
N THR A 4 18.68 -21.91 40.14
CA THR A 4 17.80 -22.64 39.24
C THR A 4 16.57 -21.79 38.91
N SER A 5 16.49 -21.27 37.68
CA SER A 5 15.26 -20.68 37.16
C SER A 5 14.23 -21.79 36.91
N ASN A 6 13.20 -21.85 37.74
CA ASN A 6 12.02 -22.66 37.49
C ASN A 6 11.34 -22.19 36.19
N HIS A 7 11.51 -22.94 35.11
CA HIS A 7 10.60 -22.88 33.97
C HIS A 7 9.23 -23.41 34.43
N ARG A 8 8.34 -22.51 34.85
CA ARG A 8 6.90 -22.82 34.88
C ARG A 8 6.45 -23.01 33.43
N ALA A 9 6.03 -24.22 33.09
CA ALA A 9 5.27 -24.47 31.87
C ALA A 9 3.99 -23.62 31.93
N ARG A 10 3.74 -22.82 30.88
CA ARG A 10 2.48 -22.07 30.71
C ARG A 10 1.33 -23.08 30.61
N GLY A 11 0.21 -22.82 31.30
CA GLY A 11 -0.97 -23.67 31.22
C GLY A 11 -1.64 -23.58 29.84
N SER A 12 -2.56 -24.51 29.51
CA SER A 12 -3.35 -24.45 28.26
C SER A 12 -4.20 -23.20 28.11
N ASP A 13 -4.44 -22.50 29.22
CA ASP A 13 -5.35 -21.36 29.32
C ASP A 13 -4.64 -20.01 29.09
N ASP A 14 -3.31 -20.01 28.91
CA ASP A 14 -2.50 -18.83 28.53
C ASP A 14 -2.43 -18.63 27.00
N TYR A 15 -3.15 -19.43 26.22
CA TYR A 15 -3.10 -19.47 24.77
C TYR A 15 -4.31 -18.77 24.16
N GLY A 16 -4.11 -17.63 23.49
CA GLY A 16 -5.17 -16.85 22.88
C GLY A 16 -5.71 -17.50 21.61
N VAL A 17 -7.04 -17.51 21.46
CA VAL A 17 -7.74 -17.97 20.23
C VAL A 17 -7.27 -17.19 19.02
N TYR A 18 -7.02 -15.89 19.19
CA TYR A 18 -6.64 -14.96 18.12
C TYR A 18 -5.14 -14.63 18.09
N ASP A 19 -4.31 -15.45 18.71
CA ASP A 19 -2.86 -15.32 18.59
C ASP A 19 -2.44 -15.37 17.11
N ASP A 20 -1.34 -14.70 16.78
CA ASP A 20 -0.76 -14.73 15.43
C ASP A 20 -0.46 -16.18 15.01
N ALA A 21 -0.52 -16.48 13.72
CA ALA A 21 -0.33 -17.84 13.19
C ALA A 21 0.99 -18.50 13.64
N LYS A 22 2.08 -17.75 13.80
CA LYS A 22 3.36 -18.30 14.27
C LYS A 22 3.22 -18.77 15.71
N THR A 23 2.62 -17.97 16.58
CA THR A 23 2.35 -18.35 17.98
C THR A 23 1.31 -19.47 18.08
N TYR A 24 0.23 -19.39 17.30
CA TYR A 24 -0.88 -20.34 17.32
C TYR A 24 -0.42 -21.73 16.90
N TYR A 25 0.32 -21.85 15.78
CA TYR A 25 0.72 -23.14 15.20
C TYR A 25 2.12 -23.62 15.64
N ALA A 26 2.97 -22.81 16.28
CA ALA A 26 4.26 -23.29 16.77
C ALA A 26 4.17 -24.18 18.02
N SER A 27 3.12 -24.05 18.83
CA SER A 27 3.00 -24.81 20.09
C SER A 27 2.54 -26.26 19.86
N GLU A 28 3.42 -27.23 20.16
CA GLU A 28 3.05 -28.66 20.25
C GLU A 28 1.99 -28.90 21.33
N GLU A 29 2.11 -28.23 22.48
CA GLU A 29 1.22 -28.46 23.61
C GLU A 29 -0.23 -28.10 23.29
N ARG A 30 -0.45 -26.96 22.60
CA ARG A 30 -1.78 -26.49 22.19
C ARG A 30 -2.51 -27.50 21.30
N HIS A 31 -1.77 -28.19 20.44
CA HIS A 31 -2.33 -29.14 19.48
C HIS A 31 -2.20 -30.60 19.94
N SER A 32 -1.61 -30.84 21.11
CA SER A 32 -1.54 -32.14 21.74
C SER A 32 -2.90 -32.54 22.31
N ASN A 33 -3.42 -33.70 21.92
CA ASN A 33 -4.64 -34.23 22.50
C ASN A 33 -4.35 -34.78 23.89
N ARG A 34 -4.74 -34.06 24.96
CA ARG A 34 -4.52 -34.44 26.36
C ARG A 34 -5.21 -35.76 26.77
N TYR A 35 -6.08 -36.32 25.93
CA TYR A 35 -6.70 -37.64 26.12
C TYR A 35 -5.84 -38.83 25.62
N GLY A 36 -4.56 -38.60 25.28
CA GLY A 36 -3.52 -39.64 25.16
C GLY A 36 -3.25 -40.17 23.74
N VAL A 37 -2.01 -40.63 23.53
CA VAL A 37 -1.62 -41.47 22.38
C VAL A 37 -2.29 -42.83 22.56
N ARG A 38 -3.04 -43.29 21.56
CA ARG A 38 -3.68 -44.61 21.59
C ARG A 38 -2.66 -45.72 21.87
N THR A 39 -2.77 -46.37 23.02
CA THR A 39 -2.16 -47.68 23.34
C THR A 39 -3.07 -48.83 22.93
N ARG A 40 -3.62 -48.82 21.71
CA ARG A 40 -4.25 -50.03 21.12
C ARG A 40 -4.03 -50.14 19.62
N THR A 41 -3.40 -51.25 19.25
CA THR A 41 -3.15 -51.77 17.91
C THR A 41 -4.41 -51.73 17.03
N TYR A 42 -4.24 -51.30 15.77
CA TYR A 42 -5.30 -51.23 14.77
C TYR A 42 -5.95 -52.60 14.49
N SER A 43 -7.28 -52.60 14.41
CA SER A 43 -8.01 -53.45 13.46
C SER A 43 -8.66 -52.55 12.40
N GLN A 44 -8.12 -52.65 11.19
CA GLN A 44 -8.60 -52.20 9.86
C GLN A 44 -9.56 -51.02 9.69
N ASN A 45 -9.23 -50.20 8.69
CA ASN A 45 -10.05 -49.24 7.95
C ASN A 45 -11.40 -49.81 7.44
N SER A 46 -12.32 -50.13 8.34
CA SER A 46 -13.65 -50.69 8.03
C SER A 46 -14.69 -49.61 7.70
N LEU A 47 -14.52 -48.39 8.18
CA LEU A 47 -15.55 -47.34 8.08
C LEU A 47 -15.53 -46.57 6.75
N VAL A 48 -14.36 -46.37 6.15
CA VAL A 48 -14.25 -45.71 4.84
C VAL A 48 -14.89 -46.57 3.74
N LYS A 49 -14.69 -47.90 3.78
CA LYS A 49 -15.36 -48.86 2.87
C LYS A 49 -16.86 -49.05 3.14
N GLN A 50 -17.35 -48.68 4.33
CA GLN A 50 -18.78 -48.72 4.64
C GLN A 50 -19.51 -47.48 4.09
N LEU A 51 -18.85 -46.33 4.04
CA LEU A 51 -19.38 -45.09 3.47
C LEU A 51 -19.52 -45.17 1.94
N GLU A 52 -18.56 -45.76 1.24
CA GLU A 52 -18.67 -46.04 -0.21
C GLU A 52 -19.83 -47.00 -0.54
N ARG A 53 -20.18 -47.91 0.39
CA ARG A 53 -21.28 -48.88 0.22
C ARG A 53 -22.67 -48.33 0.56
N MET A 54 -22.76 -47.20 1.25
CA MET A 54 -24.04 -46.63 1.73
C MET A 54 -24.55 -45.46 0.90
N GLY A 55 -23.92 -45.13 -0.25
CA GLY A 55 -24.40 -44.08 -1.15
C GLY A 55 -24.73 -42.79 -0.40
N ALA A 56 -23.82 -42.34 0.47
CA ALA A 56 -24.06 -41.18 1.31
C ALA A 56 -24.29 -39.95 0.44
N SER A 57 -25.52 -39.43 0.44
CA SER A 57 -25.82 -38.12 -0.13
C SER A 57 -24.94 -37.09 0.57
N GLU A 58 -24.34 -36.19 -0.19
CA GLU A 58 -23.70 -35.01 0.38
C GLU A 58 -24.67 -34.34 1.37
N PRO A 59 -24.22 -33.95 2.58
CA PRO A 59 -25.08 -33.31 3.54
C PRO A 59 -25.60 -32.00 2.95
N PHE A 60 -26.92 -31.85 2.85
CA PHE A 60 -27.55 -30.60 2.45
C PHE A 60 -27.45 -29.58 3.60
N ARG A 61 -27.05 -28.34 3.29
CA ARG A 61 -27.01 -27.24 4.25
C ARG A 61 -28.39 -27.01 4.88
N ARG A 62 -28.50 -27.17 6.19
CA ARG A 62 -29.70 -26.79 6.97
C ARG A 62 -29.70 -25.27 7.22
N GLY A 63 -30.82 -24.62 6.90
CA GLY A 63 -31.04 -23.18 7.08
C GLY A 63 -31.54 -22.76 8.47
N SER A 64 -31.79 -23.70 9.39
CA SER A 64 -32.21 -23.41 10.76
C SER A 64 -31.05 -22.91 11.63
N HIS A 65 -31.36 -21.95 12.51
CA HIS A 65 -30.46 -21.51 13.59
C HIS A 65 -30.47 -22.56 14.70
N ASP A 66 -29.54 -23.52 14.64
CA ASP A 66 -29.37 -24.57 15.66
C ASP A 66 -28.49 -24.10 16.86
N GLU A 67 -28.39 -22.78 17.12
CA GLU A 67 -27.44 -22.25 18.10
C GLU A 67 -27.86 -22.51 19.56
N SER A 68 -27.11 -23.38 20.23
CA SER A 68 -26.96 -23.35 21.69
C SER A 68 -25.68 -22.58 22.02
N THR A 69 -25.79 -21.41 22.63
CA THR A 69 -24.65 -20.66 23.18
C THR A 69 -23.95 -21.52 24.24
N MET A 70 -22.77 -22.05 23.91
CA MET A 70 -21.88 -22.67 24.91
C MET A 70 -20.95 -21.59 25.45
N ASP A 71 -20.82 -21.51 26.79
CA ASP A 71 -19.94 -20.56 27.50
C ASP A 71 -18.44 -20.74 27.17
N GLN A 72 -18.06 -21.89 26.63
CA GLN A 72 -16.73 -22.17 26.12
C GLN A 72 -16.82 -22.52 24.63
N GLY A 73 -16.12 -21.76 23.78
CA GLY A 73 -16.13 -21.95 22.33
C GLY A 73 -15.78 -23.37 21.91
N ARG A 74 -16.41 -23.89 20.85
CA ARG A 74 -16.17 -25.25 20.36
C ARG A 74 -14.76 -25.36 19.80
N ARG A 75 -14.13 -26.53 19.99
CA ARG A 75 -12.84 -26.88 19.40
C ARG A 75 -12.96 -28.11 18.51
N PHE A 76 -12.23 -28.11 17.40
CA PHE A 76 -12.21 -29.17 16.40
C PHE A 76 -10.88 -29.91 16.39
N LEU A 77 -10.93 -31.24 16.27
CA LEU A 77 -9.75 -32.07 16.03
C LEU A 77 -9.66 -32.34 14.52
N VAL A 78 -8.73 -31.68 13.85
CA VAL A 78 -8.66 -31.66 12.38
C VAL A 78 -7.39 -32.35 11.88
N ASN A 79 -7.53 -33.25 10.90
CA ASN A 79 -6.39 -33.76 10.14
C ASN A 79 -6.18 -32.84 8.95
N VAL A 80 -5.03 -32.16 8.90
CA VAL A 80 -4.82 -31.02 8.02
C VAL A 80 -4.91 -31.41 6.55
N ASP A 81 -4.10 -32.37 6.10
CA ASP A 81 -4.07 -32.77 4.70
C ASP A 81 -5.38 -33.42 4.25
N ALA A 82 -5.97 -34.29 5.07
CA ALA A 82 -7.22 -34.96 4.71
C ALA A 82 -8.40 -33.98 4.62
N THR A 83 -8.47 -32.99 5.52
CA THR A 83 -9.53 -31.98 5.48
C THR A 83 -9.32 -30.96 4.37
N LEU A 84 -8.08 -30.58 4.05
CA LEU A 84 -7.78 -29.76 2.86
C LEU A 84 -8.24 -30.45 1.58
N GLU A 85 -7.99 -31.75 1.43
CA GLU A 85 -8.40 -32.50 0.25
C GLU A 85 -9.93 -32.63 0.15
N ILE A 86 -10.63 -32.76 1.27
CA ILE A 86 -12.10 -32.72 1.29
C ILE A 86 -12.61 -31.36 0.85
N LEU A 87 -12.09 -30.27 1.43
CA LEU A 87 -12.49 -28.91 1.06
C LEU A 87 -12.25 -28.64 -0.43
N LYS A 88 -11.08 -29.04 -0.93
CA LYS A 88 -10.74 -28.89 -2.34
C LYS A 88 -11.71 -29.64 -3.26
N ASN A 89 -12.04 -30.89 -2.96
CA ASN A 89 -12.91 -31.68 -3.83
C ASN A 89 -14.40 -31.30 -3.72
N GLN A 90 -14.82 -30.76 -2.58
CA GLN A 90 -16.22 -30.51 -2.27
C GLN A 90 -16.63 -29.04 -2.49
N GLU A 91 -15.77 -28.09 -2.15
CA GLU A 91 -16.12 -26.66 -2.04
C GLU A 91 -15.35 -25.75 -3.02
N ASP A 92 -14.22 -26.18 -3.59
CA ASP A 92 -13.44 -25.47 -4.62
C ASP A 92 -13.80 -26.07 -6.00
N THR A 93 -14.79 -25.49 -6.66
CA THR A 93 -15.39 -26.03 -7.89
C THR A 93 -14.70 -25.57 -9.17
N ASP A 94 -13.91 -24.50 -9.11
CA ASP A 94 -13.13 -23.98 -10.24
C ASP A 94 -11.63 -24.37 -10.18
N GLY A 95 -11.18 -24.99 -9.08
CA GLY A 95 -9.85 -25.54 -8.91
C GLY A 95 -8.79 -24.49 -8.60
N ASN A 96 -9.18 -23.29 -8.17
CA ASN A 96 -8.28 -22.18 -7.91
C ASN A 96 -7.65 -22.21 -6.50
N MET A 97 -8.00 -23.19 -5.65
CA MET A 97 -7.61 -23.30 -4.24
C MET A 97 -8.09 -22.13 -3.37
N GLN A 98 -9.29 -21.63 -3.65
CA GLN A 98 -10.02 -20.63 -2.88
C GLN A 98 -11.46 -21.13 -2.70
N ILE A 99 -12.13 -20.70 -1.62
CA ILE A 99 -13.57 -20.96 -1.43
C ILE A 99 -14.29 -19.61 -1.43
N THR A 100 -15.08 -19.40 -2.46
CA THR A 100 -15.78 -18.14 -2.72
C THR A 100 -17.30 -18.34 -2.79
N ILE A 101 -18.02 -17.24 -2.97
CA ILE A 101 -19.47 -17.27 -3.24
C ILE A 101 -19.81 -17.80 -4.64
N GLU A 102 -18.84 -17.87 -5.54
CA GLU A 102 -19.03 -18.37 -6.91
C GLU A 102 -18.92 -19.89 -6.99
N ASP A 103 -18.28 -20.50 -5.99
CA ASP A 103 -18.19 -21.94 -5.90
C ASP A 103 -19.56 -22.57 -5.64
N ASN A 104 -19.87 -23.65 -6.35
CA ASN A 104 -21.18 -24.31 -6.28
C ASN A 104 -21.23 -25.51 -5.32
N GLY A 105 -20.24 -25.63 -4.43
CA GLY A 105 -20.21 -26.64 -3.38
C GLY A 105 -21.38 -26.53 -2.39
N PRO A 106 -21.63 -27.56 -1.57
CA PRO A 106 -22.78 -27.64 -0.66
C PRO A 106 -22.72 -26.66 0.52
N LYS A 107 -21.59 -25.95 0.71
CA LYS A 107 -21.36 -24.95 1.75
C LYS A 107 -21.52 -25.53 3.16
N VAL A 108 -21.06 -26.77 3.36
CA VAL A 108 -21.07 -27.44 4.67
C VAL A 108 -20.01 -28.54 4.77
N ILE A 109 -19.26 -28.54 5.87
CA ILE A 109 -18.35 -29.63 6.22
C ILE A 109 -18.56 -30.09 7.66
N SER A 110 -18.46 -31.40 7.90
CA SER A 110 -18.63 -31.99 9.22
C SER A 110 -17.27 -32.24 9.88
N LEU A 111 -16.93 -31.41 10.88
CA LEU A 111 -15.68 -31.53 11.64
C LEU A 111 -15.86 -32.29 12.94
N ARG A 112 -14.81 -33.03 13.34
CA ARG A 112 -14.78 -33.80 14.59
C ARG A 112 -14.50 -32.88 15.78
N THR A 113 -15.22 -33.02 16.89
CA THR A 113 -15.01 -32.16 18.07
C THR A 113 -13.88 -32.66 18.94
N ALA A 114 -13.02 -31.75 19.41
CA ALA A 114 -11.87 -32.08 20.25
C ALA A 114 -12.29 -32.61 21.63
N ALA A 115 -13.36 -32.05 22.23
CA ALA A 115 -13.90 -32.47 23.51
C ALA A 115 -14.37 -33.94 23.53
N SER A 116 -14.74 -34.48 22.38
CA SER A 116 -15.17 -35.88 22.23
C SER A 116 -14.04 -36.80 21.74
N ALA A 117 -12.77 -36.35 21.74
CA ALA A 117 -11.66 -37.05 21.09
C ALA A 117 -11.97 -37.44 19.62
N GLY A 118 -12.83 -36.66 18.97
CA GLY A 118 -13.30 -36.86 17.60
C GLY A 118 -14.41 -37.89 17.39
N HIS A 119 -15.13 -38.30 18.44
CA HIS A 119 -16.33 -39.15 18.32
C HIS A 119 -17.55 -38.39 17.79
N ASN A 120 -17.79 -37.19 18.32
CA ASN A 120 -18.88 -36.33 17.89
C ASN A 120 -18.43 -35.43 16.74
N ARG A 121 -19.40 -34.99 15.93
CA ARG A 121 -19.16 -34.06 14.83
C ARG A 121 -20.06 -32.84 14.93
N PHE A 122 -19.64 -31.76 14.29
CA PHE A 122 -20.43 -30.55 14.15
C PHE A 122 -20.24 -29.97 12.74
N GLU A 123 -21.29 -29.34 12.22
CA GLU A 123 -21.33 -28.79 10.87
C GLU A 123 -20.83 -27.34 10.86
N VAL A 124 -19.71 -27.11 10.18
CA VAL A 124 -19.26 -25.77 9.79
C VAL A 124 -19.95 -25.41 8.48
N ARG A 125 -20.64 -24.26 8.44
CA ARG A 125 -21.60 -23.90 7.38
C ARG A 125 -21.28 -22.53 6.78
N GLY A 126 -21.54 -22.41 5.48
CA GLY A 126 -21.42 -21.15 4.73
C GLY A 126 -20.00 -20.87 4.22
N THR A 127 -19.93 -20.12 3.11
CA THR A 127 -18.69 -19.79 2.41
C THR A 127 -17.62 -19.21 3.33
N TYR A 128 -17.97 -18.21 4.16
CA TYR A 128 -16.99 -17.51 4.98
C TYR A 128 -16.26 -18.41 5.99
N MET A 129 -17.00 -19.22 6.77
CA MET A 129 -16.36 -20.12 7.75
C MET A 129 -15.55 -21.23 7.09
N LEU A 130 -15.99 -21.72 5.91
CA LEU A 130 -15.27 -22.73 5.14
C LEU A 130 -14.01 -22.17 4.49
N SER A 131 -14.08 -20.95 3.99
CA SER A 131 -12.91 -20.20 3.52
C SER A 131 -11.92 -19.98 4.65
N ASN A 132 -12.37 -19.52 5.83
CA ASN A 132 -11.50 -19.38 6.99
C ASN A 132 -10.87 -20.72 7.37
N LEU A 133 -11.61 -21.83 7.30
CA LEU A 133 -11.06 -23.17 7.54
C LEU A 133 -9.97 -23.51 6.51
N LEU A 134 -10.20 -23.26 5.22
CA LEU A 134 -9.18 -23.43 4.18
C LEU A 134 -7.90 -22.62 4.49
N GLN A 135 -8.07 -21.36 4.88
CA GLN A 135 -6.94 -20.47 5.25
C GLN A 135 -6.17 -21.00 6.46
N GLU A 136 -6.86 -21.32 7.57
CA GLU A 136 -6.23 -21.82 8.80
C GLU A 136 -5.52 -23.16 8.57
N LEU A 137 -6.09 -24.06 7.75
CA LEU A 137 -5.44 -25.32 7.40
C LEU A 137 -4.23 -25.13 6.48
N THR A 138 -4.29 -24.16 5.56
CA THR A 138 -3.15 -23.80 4.72
C THR A 138 -2.00 -23.29 5.58
N LEU A 139 -2.26 -22.38 6.53
CA LEU A 139 -1.27 -21.90 7.49
C LEU A 139 -0.72 -23.03 8.35
N ALA A 140 -1.58 -23.87 8.93
CA ALA A 140 -1.15 -25.01 9.74
C ALA A 140 -0.19 -25.94 8.97
N LYS A 141 -0.48 -26.18 7.69
CA LYS A 141 0.36 -26.98 6.80
C LYS A 141 1.72 -26.34 6.55
N GLU A 142 1.78 -25.02 6.35
CA GLU A 142 3.04 -24.27 6.21
C GLU A 142 3.92 -24.38 7.47
N TYR A 143 3.31 -24.40 8.66
CA TYR A 143 4.00 -24.67 9.93
C TYR A 143 4.27 -26.16 10.21
N GLY A 144 4.06 -27.05 9.22
CA GLY A 144 4.38 -28.48 9.32
C GLY A 144 3.39 -29.30 10.15
N ARG A 145 2.20 -28.77 10.47
CA ARG A 145 1.19 -29.48 11.27
C ARG A 145 0.41 -30.45 10.39
N LYS A 146 0.36 -31.72 10.81
CA LYS A 146 -0.51 -32.75 10.21
C LYS A 146 -1.85 -32.90 10.93
N GLN A 147 -1.89 -32.52 12.19
CA GLN A 147 -3.08 -32.53 13.03
C GLN A 147 -3.08 -31.28 13.91
N ILE A 148 -4.25 -30.66 14.05
CA ILE A 148 -4.44 -29.47 14.88
C ILE A 148 -5.70 -29.61 15.74
N ILE A 149 -5.66 -28.93 16.90
CA ILE A 149 -6.86 -28.52 17.63
C ILE A 149 -7.15 -27.08 17.19
N LEU A 150 -8.29 -26.87 16.55
CA LEU A 150 -8.71 -25.58 15.99
C LEU A 150 -9.92 -25.03 16.74
N ASP A 151 -9.82 -23.78 17.21
CA ASP A 151 -10.92 -23.07 17.85
C ASP A 151 -11.94 -22.58 16.82
N GLU A 152 -13.24 -22.80 17.07
CA GLU A 152 -14.34 -22.31 16.22
C GLU A 152 -14.32 -20.78 16.11
N GLY A 153 -13.84 -20.09 17.16
CA GLY A 153 -13.63 -18.65 17.18
C GLY A 153 -12.80 -18.11 16.03
N ARG A 154 -11.80 -18.86 15.53
CA ARG A 154 -11.00 -18.45 14.36
C ARG A 154 -11.74 -18.62 13.03
N LEU A 155 -12.82 -19.40 13.01
CA LEU A 155 -13.64 -19.64 11.82
C LEU A 155 -14.80 -18.67 11.69
N ASN A 156 -15.45 -18.33 12.81
CA ASN A 156 -16.60 -17.41 12.87
C ASN A 156 -16.23 -16.00 13.36
N GLU A 157 -14.95 -15.65 13.38
CA GLU A 157 -14.47 -14.32 13.75
C GLU A 157 -15.16 -13.25 12.91
N ASN A 158 -15.58 -12.16 13.55
CA ASN A 158 -16.17 -11.01 12.87
C ASN A 158 -15.22 -10.54 11.74
N PRO A 159 -15.70 -10.34 10.50
CA PRO A 159 -14.81 -10.06 9.37
C PRO A 159 -14.06 -8.74 9.50
N VAL A 160 -14.64 -7.74 10.18
CA VAL A 160 -13.96 -6.47 10.44
C VAL A 160 -12.78 -6.67 11.38
N ASP A 161 -13.00 -7.41 12.47
CA ASP A 161 -11.96 -7.72 13.45
C ASP A 161 -10.89 -8.63 12.83
N ARG A 162 -11.29 -9.65 12.06
CA ARG A 162 -10.39 -10.58 11.36
C ARG A 162 -9.47 -9.83 10.40
N LEU A 163 -10.01 -9.01 9.50
CA LEU A 163 -9.18 -8.26 8.55
C LEU A 163 -8.26 -7.27 9.27
N SER A 164 -8.76 -6.52 10.26
CA SER A 164 -7.94 -5.61 11.05
C SER A 164 -6.79 -6.34 11.76
N ARG A 165 -7.05 -7.54 12.30
CA ARG A 165 -6.06 -8.39 12.95
C ARG A 165 -5.03 -8.94 11.97
N LEU A 166 -5.46 -9.46 10.81
CA LEU A 166 -4.56 -9.93 9.75
C LEU A 166 -3.63 -8.80 9.28
N ILE A 167 -4.15 -7.58 9.12
CA ILE A 167 -3.34 -6.43 8.75
C ILE A 167 -2.25 -6.16 9.81
N ARG A 168 -2.64 -6.15 11.09
CA ARG A 168 -1.76 -5.86 12.22
C ARG A 168 -0.66 -6.91 12.41
N ASP A 169 -1.04 -8.17 12.41
CA ASP A 169 -0.21 -9.26 12.91
C ASP A 169 0.46 -10.06 11.79
N HIS A 170 0.04 -9.89 10.54
CA HIS A 170 0.54 -10.68 9.40
C HIS A 170 0.94 -9.82 8.21
N PHE A 171 0.04 -8.96 7.71
CA PHE A 171 0.28 -8.31 6.42
C PHE A 171 1.43 -7.29 6.49
N TRP A 172 1.53 -6.50 7.56
CA TRP A 172 2.67 -5.58 7.71
C TRP A 172 4.01 -6.31 7.73
N ASP A 173 4.09 -7.46 8.39
CA ASP A 173 5.31 -8.26 8.40
C ASP A 173 5.57 -8.89 7.02
N GLY A 174 4.53 -9.35 6.34
CA GLY A 174 4.58 -9.85 4.96
C GLY A 174 5.06 -8.81 3.95
N LEU A 175 4.79 -7.52 4.19
CA LEU A 175 5.23 -6.38 3.37
C LEU A 175 6.54 -5.73 3.84
N THR A 176 7.08 -6.12 4.99
CA THR A 176 8.31 -5.51 5.51
C THR A 176 9.53 -6.06 4.77
N ARG A 177 10.42 -5.16 4.33
CA ARG A 177 11.71 -5.47 3.70
C ARG A 177 12.84 -4.74 4.42
N ARG A 178 14.05 -5.23 4.21
CA ARG A 178 15.32 -4.58 4.53
C ARG A 178 16.24 -4.72 3.32
N ILE A 179 17.24 -3.85 3.19
CA ILE A 179 18.31 -3.99 2.20
C ILE A 179 19.60 -4.21 2.99
N ASP A 180 19.91 -5.47 3.26
CA ASP A 180 21.14 -5.92 3.94
C ASP A 180 21.45 -7.38 3.57
N ALA A 181 22.52 -7.96 4.14
CA ALA A 181 22.97 -9.31 3.83
C ALA A 181 21.89 -10.40 3.98
N SER A 182 20.88 -10.19 4.84
CA SER A 182 19.83 -11.18 5.11
C SER A 182 18.77 -11.25 4.01
N SER A 183 18.61 -10.17 3.23
CA SER A 183 17.49 -10.00 2.30
C SER A 183 17.90 -9.54 0.91
N ILE A 184 19.17 -9.14 0.69
CA ILE A 184 19.65 -8.61 -0.59
C ILE A 184 19.39 -9.55 -1.77
N GLU A 185 19.43 -10.86 -1.53
CA GLU A 185 19.11 -11.87 -2.54
C GLU A 185 17.69 -11.74 -3.10
N VAL A 186 16.73 -11.38 -2.25
CA VAL A 186 15.32 -11.20 -2.64
C VAL A 186 15.12 -9.76 -3.12
N ALA A 187 15.62 -8.77 -2.39
CA ALA A 187 15.40 -7.37 -2.66
C ALA A 187 16.06 -6.89 -3.97
N ALA A 188 17.25 -7.38 -4.30
CA ALA A 188 17.98 -6.93 -5.49
C ALA A 188 17.57 -7.68 -6.77
N ARG A 189 16.85 -8.80 -6.69
CA ARG A 189 16.24 -9.43 -7.87
C ARG A 189 15.20 -8.49 -8.47
N ASP A 190 15.26 -8.32 -9.78
CA ASP A 190 14.36 -7.43 -10.49
C ASP A 190 13.59 -8.21 -11.56
N PRO A 191 12.27 -8.42 -11.39
CA PRO A 191 11.45 -9.04 -12.43
C PRO A 191 11.33 -8.18 -13.69
N LYS A 192 11.76 -6.91 -13.63
CA LYS A 192 11.76 -5.94 -14.74
C LYS A 192 13.14 -5.80 -15.41
N ASP A 193 14.11 -6.66 -15.06
CA ASP A 193 15.41 -6.72 -15.73
C ASP A 193 15.33 -7.60 -16.99
N TRP A 194 15.30 -6.93 -18.15
CA TRP A 194 15.21 -7.55 -19.47
C TRP A 194 16.58 -7.80 -20.13
N THR A 195 17.69 -7.67 -19.39
CA THR A 195 19.03 -7.87 -19.93
C THR A 195 19.36 -9.35 -20.16
N ASP A 196 20.39 -9.64 -20.96
CA ASP A 196 20.77 -11.01 -21.33
C ASP A 196 21.34 -11.83 -20.14
N ASP A 197 21.82 -11.18 -19.08
CA ASP A 197 22.35 -11.82 -17.87
C ASP A 197 21.84 -11.10 -16.60
N PRO A 198 20.54 -11.29 -16.27
CA PRO A 198 19.93 -10.63 -15.14
C PRO A 198 20.56 -11.15 -13.86
N ARG A 199 21.05 -10.24 -13.03
CA ARG A 199 21.70 -10.58 -11.76
C ARG A 199 21.39 -9.53 -10.69
N PRO A 200 21.35 -9.93 -9.41
CA PRO A 200 21.19 -8.99 -8.31
C PRO A 200 22.30 -7.94 -8.36
N ARG A 201 21.91 -6.66 -8.44
CA ARG A 201 22.84 -5.53 -8.47
C ARG A 201 22.42 -4.48 -7.46
N ILE A 202 23.41 -3.89 -6.78
CA ILE A 202 23.21 -2.75 -5.88
C ILE A 202 24.15 -1.60 -6.26
N TYR A 203 23.58 -0.40 -6.36
CA TYR A 203 24.27 0.86 -6.57
C TYR A 203 24.36 1.63 -5.26
N VAL A 204 25.58 1.97 -4.85
CA VAL A 204 25.88 2.68 -3.60
C VAL A 204 26.36 4.09 -3.93
N PRO A 205 25.82 5.15 -3.30
CA PRO A 205 26.27 6.51 -3.55
C PRO A 205 27.69 6.75 -3.02
N LEU A 206 28.43 7.64 -3.68
CA LEU A 206 29.79 8.02 -3.26
C LEU A 206 29.85 8.52 -1.80
N GLY A 207 28.78 9.18 -1.33
CA GLY A 207 28.66 9.67 0.05
C GLY A 207 28.43 8.59 1.12
N ALA A 208 28.42 7.30 0.77
CA ALA A 208 28.22 6.19 1.71
C ALA A 208 29.32 5.09 1.57
N PRO A 209 30.61 5.42 1.77
CA PRO A 209 31.71 4.47 1.56
C PRO A 209 31.63 3.22 2.46
N GLU A 210 31.20 3.37 3.72
CA GLU A 210 31.02 2.24 4.65
C GLU A 210 29.98 1.22 4.11
N GLN A 211 28.92 1.68 3.45
CA GLN A 211 27.94 0.78 2.83
C GLN A 211 28.53 0.04 1.63
N TYR A 212 29.37 0.72 0.84
CA TYR A 212 30.01 0.10 -0.32
C TYR A 212 30.94 -1.05 0.12
N GLU A 213 31.77 -0.81 1.13
CA GLU A 213 32.62 -1.84 1.74
C GLU A 213 31.81 -3.00 2.30
N TYR A 214 30.68 -2.71 2.96
CA TYR A 214 29.76 -3.72 3.48
C TYR A 214 29.22 -4.63 2.38
N TYR A 215 28.65 -4.07 1.30
CA TYR A 215 28.09 -4.89 0.22
C TYR A 215 29.17 -5.66 -0.54
N GLN A 216 30.37 -5.09 -0.71
CA GLN A 216 31.51 -5.82 -1.27
C GLN A 216 31.88 -7.03 -0.41
N LYS A 217 31.89 -6.88 0.91
CA LYS A 217 32.12 -7.98 1.84
C LYS A 217 31.02 -9.06 1.70
N VAL A 218 29.75 -8.66 1.63
CA VAL A 218 28.64 -9.60 1.40
C VAL A 218 28.81 -10.38 0.09
N ALA A 219 29.18 -9.70 -1.00
CA ALA A 219 29.42 -10.34 -2.29
C ALA A 219 30.60 -11.34 -2.25
N ALA A 220 31.65 -11.04 -1.48
CA ALA A 220 32.82 -11.90 -1.32
C ALA A 220 32.52 -13.13 -0.43
N GLU A 221 31.73 -12.96 0.64
CA GLU A 221 31.33 -14.04 1.55
C GLU A 221 30.28 -14.97 0.95
N ARG A 222 29.48 -14.46 -0.01
CA ARG A 222 28.38 -15.18 -0.67
C ARG A 222 28.51 -15.14 -2.21
N PRO A 223 29.56 -15.74 -2.80
CA PRO A 223 29.79 -15.70 -4.25
C PRO A 223 28.67 -16.35 -5.07
N GLU A 224 27.88 -17.24 -4.46
CA GLU A 224 26.71 -17.87 -5.09
C GLU A 224 25.62 -16.87 -5.48
N LEU A 225 25.55 -15.71 -4.82
CA LEU A 225 24.59 -14.65 -5.13
C LEU A 225 24.88 -13.97 -6.47
N ARG A 226 26.13 -14.02 -6.94
CA ARG A 226 26.64 -13.21 -8.06
C ARG A 226 26.29 -11.71 -7.90
N LEU A 227 26.27 -11.23 -6.65
CA LEU A 227 25.89 -9.86 -6.31
C LEU A 227 26.86 -8.87 -6.94
N ASP A 228 26.34 -8.00 -7.80
CA ASP A 228 27.10 -6.95 -8.46
C ASP A 228 27.01 -5.64 -7.65
N VAL A 229 28.15 -5.21 -7.08
CA VAL A 229 28.22 -4.03 -6.20
C VAL A 229 28.90 -2.89 -6.97
N GLN A 230 28.12 -1.87 -7.29
CA GLN A 230 28.54 -0.73 -8.10
C GLN A 230 28.52 0.56 -7.28
N GLN A 231 29.51 1.42 -7.47
CA GLN A 231 29.51 2.75 -6.87
C GLN A 231 28.97 3.75 -7.89
N LEU A 232 28.06 4.62 -7.47
CA LEU A 232 27.57 5.73 -8.29
C LEU A 232 28.59 6.88 -8.28
N PRO A 233 28.73 7.60 -9.40
CA PRO A 233 29.51 8.84 -9.42
C PRO A 233 28.83 9.93 -8.59
N GLU A 234 29.60 10.97 -8.25
CA GLU A 234 29.10 12.14 -7.50
C GLU A 234 27.96 12.85 -8.23
N ASN A 235 28.11 13.03 -9.55
CA ASN A 235 27.12 13.69 -10.39
C ASN A 235 26.33 12.65 -11.19
N ILE A 236 25.05 12.51 -10.86
CA ILE A 236 24.12 11.61 -11.56
C ILE A 236 23.42 12.39 -12.68
N THR A 237 23.90 12.24 -13.92
CA THR A 237 23.29 12.89 -15.09
C THR A 237 22.23 12.00 -15.76
N VAL A 238 21.40 12.58 -16.62
CA VAL A 238 20.36 11.82 -17.35
C VAL A 238 20.95 10.82 -18.35
N GLU A 239 22.13 11.13 -18.92
CA GLU A 239 22.87 10.22 -19.79
C GLU A 239 23.38 9.01 -19.00
N LEU A 240 23.92 9.24 -17.80
CA LEU A 240 24.31 8.15 -16.92
C LEU A 240 23.10 7.26 -16.61
N ILE A 241 21.96 7.84 -16.22
CA ILE A 241 20.75 7.08 -15.88
C ILE A 241 20.33 6.20 -17.07
N ARG A 242 20.35 6.75 -18.29
CA ARG A 242 20.11 5.97 -19.52
C ARG A 242 21.12 4.83 -19.67
N ASP A 243 22.41 5.09 -19.48
CA ASP A 243 23.45 4.06 -19.64
C ASP A 243 23.34 2.94 -18.58
N LEU A 244 22.78 3.25 -17.40
CA LEU A 244 22.45 2.25 -16.38
C LEU A 244 21.30 1.32 -16.79
N ASN A 245 20.57 1.58 -17.88
CA ASN A 245 19.52 0.69 -18.38
C ASN A 245 20.08 -0.66 -18.86
N ASP A 246 21.35 -0.70 -19.31
CA ASP A 246 22.03 -1.94 -19.69
C ASP A 246 22.45 -2.77 -18.45
N LYS A 247 22.39 -2.16 -17.26
CA LYS A 247 22.78 -2.74 -15.97
C LYS A 247 21.85 -2.26 -14.86
N PRO A 248 20.55 -2.60 -14.89
CA PRO A 248 19.62 -2.16 -13.84
C PRO A 248 20.04 -2.70 -12.48
N GLY A 249 19.66 -2.00 -11.41
CA GLY A 249 20.02 -2.39 -10.05
C GLY A 249 19.26 -1.62 -8.98
N LEU A 250 19.22 -2.21 -7.79
CA LEU A 250 18.67 -1.61 -6.58
C LEU A 250 19.57 -0.45 -6.12
N LEU A 251 18.99 0.56 -5.50
CA LEU A 251 19.73 1.66 -4.89
C LEU A 251 19.83 1.45 -3.38
N ALA A 252 21.01 1.71 -2.83
CA ALA A 252 21.22 1.68 -1.38
C ALA A 252 20.30 2.68 -0.67
N VAL A 253 19.92 2.37 0.57
CA VAL A 253 19.10 3.23 1.44
C VAL A 253 19.77 3.39 2.80
N ALA A 254 19.09 4.02 3.77
CA ALA A 254 19.67 4.22 5.08
C ALA A 254 19.92 2.89 5.81
N VAL A 255 21.01 2.85 6.56
CA VAL A 255 21.43 1.73 7.40
C VAL A 255 21.67 2.22 8.82
N GLU A 256 21.61 1.29 9.78
CA GLU A 256 22.03 1.48 11.15
C GLU A 256 23.26 0.62 11.46
N LYS A 257 24.12 1.10 12.38
CA LYS A 257 25.24 0.32 12.92
C LYS A 257 24.72 -0.55 14.05
N VAL A 258 24.97 -1.85 13.99
CA VAL A 258 24.58 -2.82 15.04
C VAL A 258 25.80 -3.58 15.54
N GLU A 259 25.85 -3.86 16.84
CA GLU A 259 26.83 -4.77 17.43
C GLU A 259 26.30 -6.20 17.35
N GLU A 260 27.04 -7.09 16.71
CA GLU A 260 26.80 -8.53 16.75
C GLU A 260 27.80 -9.19 17.70
N ASP A 261 27.31 -10.07 18.58
CA ASP A 261 28.13 -10.92 19.44
C ASP A 261 28.23 -12.30 18.77
N ASP A 262 29.45 -12.78 18.55
CA ASP A 262 29.72 -14.10 17.96
C ASP A 262 29.36 -15.28 18.88
N GLY A 263 28.76 -15.01 20.05
CA GLY A 263 28.45 -15.98 21.08
C GLY A 263 29.67 -16.44 21.85
N LYS A 264 30.86 -15.92 21.53
CA LYS A 264 32.14 -16.15 22.20
C LYS A 264 32.66 -14.88 22.89
N GLY A 265 31.85 -13.82 22.94
CA GLY A 265 32.17 -12.56 23.60
C GLY A 265 32.97 -11.58 22.74
N ASN A 266 33.18 -11.87 21.45
CA ASN A 266 33.70 -10.87 20.52
C ASN A 266 32.54 -10.09 19.93
N LYS A 267 32.60 -8.76 20.08
CA LYS A 267 31.64 -7.85 19.46
C LYS A 267 32.19 -7.33 18.14
N THR A 268 31.46 -7.53 17.07
CA THR A 268 31.76 -6.93 15.76
C THR A 268 30.66 -5.97 15.38
N THR A 269 31.02 -4.75 14.98
CA THR A 269 30.07 -3.79 14.42
C THR A 269 29.80 -4.14 12.96
N THR A 270 28.54 -4.26 12.57
CA THR A 270 28.09 -4.47 11.20
C THR A 270 26.99 -3.47 10.83
N LEU A 271 26.61 -3.44 9.55
CA LEU A 271 25.52 -2.60 9.05
C LEU A 271 24.25 -3.42 8.88
N LYS A 272 23.13 -2.81 9.24
CA LYS A 272 21.79 -3.37 9.05
C LYS A 272 20.90 -2.37 8.32
N GLY A 273 20.15 -2.83 7.33
CA GLY A 273 19.27 -1.97 6.56
C GLY A 273 18.11 -1.47 7.43
N LEU A 274 17.80 -0.17 7.35
CA LEU A 274 16.58 0.33 7.96
C LEU A 274 15.37 -0.31 7.27
N PRO A 275 14.40 -0.83 8.04
CA PRO A 275 13.27 -1.52 7.46
C PRO A 275 12.32 -0.55 6.75
N PHE A 276 11.61 -1.04 5.76
CA PHE A 276 10.54 -0.32 5.10
C PHE A 276 9.43 -1.28 4.67
N VAL A 277 8.28 -0.72 4.31
CA VAL A 277 7.14 -1.45 3.79
C VAL A 277 7.08 -1.25 2.28
N VAL A 278 6.77 -2.32 1.56
CA VAL A 278 6.53 -2.28 0.10
C VAL A 278 5.01 -2.29 -0.18
N PRO A 279 4.56 -1.84 -1.36
CA PRO A 279 3.14 -1.86 -1.70
C PRO A 279 2.53 -3.27 -1.72
N GLY A 280 3.30 -4.30 -2.12
CA GLY A 280 2.87 -5.70 -2.17
C GLY A 280 2.85 -6.30 -3.57
N GLY A 281 2.64 -7.61 -3.68
CA GLY A 281 2.68 -8.32 -4.95
C GLY A 281 4.09 -8.35 -5.56
N ARG A 282 4.24 -7.83 -6.78
CA ARG A 282 5.54 -7.87 -7.52
C ARG A 282 6.56 -6.81 -7.08
N PHE A 283 6.19 -5.89 -6.19
CA PHE A 283 7.02 -4.75 -5.79
C PHE A 283 7.93 -5.12 -4.62
N ASN A 284 9.24 -4.92 -4.79
CA ASN A 284 10.26 -5.19 -3.75
C ASN A 284 11.02 -3.93 -3.31
N GLU A 285 10.70 -2.80 -3.91
CA GLU A 285 11.36 -1.52 -3.71
C GLU A 285 10.61 -0.64 -2.71
N LEU A 286 11.34 0.26 -2.04
CA LEU A 286 10.73 1.40 -1.35
C LEU A 286 10.13 2.35 -2.40
N TYR A 287 8.81 2.57 -2.34
CA TYR A 287 8.08 3.52 -3.19
C TYR A 287 7.86 4.87 -2.48
N GLY A 288 7.67 5.94 -3.24
CA GLY A 288 7.56 7.29 -2.70
C GLY A 288 6.27 7.55 -1.92
N TRP A 289 5.14 7.68 -2.62
CA TRP A 289 3.89 8.13 -1.99
C TRP A 289 3.10 7.02 -1.29
N ASP A 290 3.27 5.75 -1.69
CA ASP A 290 2.70 4.57 -1.02
C ASP A 290 3.11 4.52 0.45
N SER A 291 4.40 4.75 0.73
CA SER A 291 4.95 4.71 2.08
C SER A 291 4.35 5.76 3.02
N TYR A 292 3.88 6.91 2.50
CA TYR A 292 3.12 7.83 3.33
C TYR A 292 1.77 7.21 3.73
N MET A 293 1.04 6.63 2.78
CA MET A 293 -0.26 6.00 3.06
C MET A 293 -0.10 4.83 4.04
N GLU A 294 0.89 3.97 3.80
CA GLU A 294 1.26 2.85 4.67
C GLU A 294 1.59 3.35 6.09
N SER A 295 2.35 4.44 6.21
CA SER A 295 2.70 5.01 7.53
C SER A 295 1.47 5.38 8.35
N LEU A 296 0.38 5.81 7.73
CA LEU A 296 -0.87 6.11 8.46
C LEU A 296 -1.44 4.86 9.13
N GLY A 297 -1.40 3.71 8.44
CA GLY A 297 -1.81 2.42 8.99
C GLY A 297 -0.85 1.88 10.05
N LEU A 298 0.46 1.97 9.78
CA LEU A 298 1.51 1.55 10.72
C LEU A 298 1.43 2.28 12.06
N LEU A 299 1.20 3.60 12.04
CA LEU A 299 1.09 4.42 13.25
C LEU A 299 -0.17 4.11 14.08
N ILE A 300 -1.24 3.61 13.45
CA ILE A 300 -2.43 3.11 14.16
C ILE A 300 -2.13 1.78 14.86
N HIS A 301 -1.34 0.92 14.21
CA HIS A 301 -0.92 -0.37 14.74
C HIS A 301 0.36 -0.31 15.59
N GLU A 302 0.78 0.88 16.01
CA GLU A 302 1.95 1.11 16.88
C GLU A 302 3.28 0.61 16.30
N ARG A 303 3.36 0.39 14.97
CA ARG A 303 4.58 0.06 14.21
C ARG A 303 5.35 1.32 13.84
N VAL A 304 5.63 2.13 14.86
CA VAL A 304 6.27 3.45 14.70
C VAL A 304 7.70 3.33 14.19
N ASP A 305 8.37 2.23 14.50
CA ASP A 305 9.71 1.87 14.03
C ASP A 305 9.80 1.80 12.50
N LEU A 306 8.82 1.18 11.85
CA LEU A 306 8.74 1.07 10.39
C LEU A 306 8.51 2.45 9.74
N ALA A 307 7.55 3.22 10.26
CA ALA A 307 7.25 4.56 9.74
C ALA A 307 8.45 5.52 9.89
N LYS A 308 9.12 5.50 11.05
CA LYS A 308 10.36 6.27 11.31
C LYS A 308 11.47 5.89 10.34
N SER A 309 11.64 4.60 10.10
CA SER A 309 12.67 4.08 9.19
C SER A 309 12.44 4.51 7.74
N MET A 310 11.19 4.51 7.26
CA MET A 310 10.86 5.01 5.92
C MET A 310 11.13 6.51 5.76
N VAL A 311 10.84 7.34 6.77
CA VAL A 311 11.21 8.77 6.76
C VAL A 311 12.73 8.93 6.64
N LEU A 312 13.51 8.15 7.40
CA LEU A 312 14.98 8.18 7.33
C LEU A 312 15.52 7.70 5.98
N ASN A 313 14.88 6.69 5.37
CA ASN A 313 15.20 6.25 4.01
C ASN A 313 14.91 7.37 3.00
N PHE A 314 13.83 8.13 3.15
CA PHE A 314 13.58 9.30 2.29
C PHE A 314 14.59 10.44 2.49
N CYS A 315 15.00 10.71 3.74
CA CYS A 315 16.10 11.64 3.98
C CYS A 315 17.38 11.21 3.26
N PHE A 316 17.72 9.91 3.34
CA PHE A 316 18.86 9.35 2.62
C PHE A 316 18.74 9.53 1.10
N CYS A 317 17.58 9.23 0.53
CA CYS A 317 17.34 9.42 -0.91
C CYS A 317 17.50 10.89 -1.33
N ILE A 318 17.00 11.84 -0.54
CA ILE A 318 17.16 13.28 -0.84
C ILE A 318 18.62 13.72 -0.68
N GLU A 319 19.32 13.22 0.33
CA GLU A 319 20.73 13.52 0.58
C GLU A 319 21.61 13.06 -0.59
N HIS A 320 21.43 11.82 -1.05
CA HIS A 320 22.33 11.17 -2.01
C HIS A 320 21.83 11.12 -3.46
N TYR A 321 20.52 11.12 -3.70
CA TYR A 321 19.91 11.06 -5.04
C TYR A 321 19.15 12.35 -5.41
N GLY A 322 19.15 13.32 -4.50
CA GLY A 322 18.58 14.66 -4.67
C GLY A 322 17.05 14.74 -4.53
N LYS A 323 16.34 13.61 -4.44
CA LYS A 323 14.88 13.55 -4.38
C LYS A 323 14.39 12.26 -3.75
N ILE A 324 13.14 12.24 -3.27
CA ILE A 324 12.42 10.97 -3.10
C ILE A 324 12.22 10.36 -4.49
N LEU A 325 12.58 9.09 -4.65
CA LEU A 325 12.47 8.39 -5.93
C LEU A 325 11.09 7.78 -6.08
N ASN A 326 10.65 7.55 -7.31
CA ASN A 326 9.46 6.75 -7.59
C ASN A 326 9.57 5.38 -6.91
N ALA A 327 10.66 4.67 -7.17
CA ALA A 327 11.12 3.56 -6.36
C ALA A 327 12.65 3.50 -6.32
N THR A 328 13.22 2.70 -5.42
CA THR A 328 14.68 2.63 -5.17
C THR A 328 15.45 1.76 -6.19
N ARG A 329 15.30 2.05 -7.50
CA ARG A 329 16.05 1.42 -8.61
C ARG A 329 16.71 2.45 -9.51
N SER A 330 17.78 2.05 -10.20
CA SER A 330 18.59 2.93 -11.06
C SER A 330 17.77 3.68 -12.12
N TYR A 331 16.85 3.01 -12.81
CA TYR A 331 15.99 3.61 -13.85
C TYR A 331 14.92 4.57 -13.29
N TYR A 332 14.80 4.72 -11.97
CA TYR A 332 13.97 5.74 -11.31
C TYR A 332 14.75 6.96 -10.83
N LEU A 333 16.08 7.04 -10.98
CA LEU A 333 16.90 8.17 -10.50
C LEU A 333 16.47 9.56 -11.03
N ALA A 334 15.85 9.60 -12.21
CA ALA A 334 15.34 10.83 -12.83
C ALA A 334 13.92 11.21 -12.39
N ARG A 335 13.21 10.32 -11.68
CA ARG A 335 11.77 10.36 -11.49
C ARG A 335 11.38 10.28 -10.01
N SER A 336 10.53 11.19 -9.58
CA SER A 336 9.98 11.25 -8.21
C SER A 336 8.58 10.63 -8.14
N GLN A 337 7.86 10.92 -7.06
CA GLN A 337 6.44 10.67 -6.83
C GLN A 337 5.82 11.80 -5.97
N PRO A 338 4.48 11.87 -5.80
CA PRO A 338 3.83 12.94 -5.05
C PRO A 338 4.43 13.14 -3.63
N PRO A 339 4.84 14.37 -3.24
CA PRO A 339 5.65 14.58 -2.04
C PRO A 339 4.82 14.69 -0.74
N PHE A 340 5.08 13.80 0.23
CA PHE A 340 4.38 13.75 1.53
C PHE A 340 5.31 13.81 2.78
N LEU A 341 6.62 14.05 2.60
CA LEU A 341 7.61 13.91 3.67
C LEU A 341 7.31 14.75 4.91
N THR A 342 6.83 15.99 4.75
CA THR A 342 6.60 16.88 5.90
C THR A 342 5.50 16.37 6.81
N ASP A 343 4.36 15.93 6.25
CA ASP A 343 3.25 15.39 7.03
C ASP A 343 3.62 14.03 7.64
N MET A 344 4.30 13.17 6.86
CA MET A 344 4.81 11.87 7.32
C MET A 344 5.72 12.03 8.55
N ALA A 345 6.72 12.92 8.46
CA ALA A 345 7.69 13.16 9.52
C ALA A 345 7.03 13.77 10.77
N LEU A 346 6.08 14.69 10.60
CA LEU A 346 5.33 15.28 11.72
C LEU A 346 4.49 14.23 12.46
N ARG A 347 3.82 13.34 11.73
CA ARG A 347 3.01 12.26 12.34
C ARG A 347 3.88 11.27 13.11
N VAL A 348 5.03 10.89 12.56
CA VAL A 348 6.00 10.05 13.27
C VAL A 348 6.52 10.78 14.52
N TYR A 349 6.92 12.04 14.37
CA TYR A 349 7.40 12.88 15.47
C TYR A 349 6.41 12.94 16.63
N GLU A 350 5.11 13.10 16.36
CA GLU A 350 4.10 13.11 17.43
C GLU A 350 4.06 11.82 18.26
N LYS A 351 4.37 10.67 17.65
CA LYS A 351 4.49 9.39 18.36
C LYS A 351 5.79 9.26 19.13
N ILE A 352 6.90 9.80 18.60
CA ILE A 352 8.24 9.63 19.18
C ILE A 352 8.75 10.83 19.98
N LYS A 353 7.98 11.92 20.14
CA LYS A 353 8.44 13.18 20.80
C LYS A 353 8.99 13.04 22.22
N HIS A 354 8.72 11.90 22.87
CA HIS A 354 9.24 11.56 24.18
C HIS A 354 10.64 10.92 24.12
N GLU A 355 11.09 10.47 22.95
CA GLU A 355 12.44 9.95 22.70
C GLU A 355 13.47 11.10 22.66
N PRO A 356 14.70 10.90 23.17
CA PRO A 356 15.74 11.94 23.23
C PRO A 356 16.07 12.58 21.88
N ASP A 357 16.15 11.78 20.81
CA ASP A 357 16.60 12.23 19.48
C ASP A 357 15.45 12.61 18.53
N SER A 358 14.22 12.66 19.04
CA SER A 358 13.02 12.91 18.24
C SER A 358 13.04 14.28 17.54
N LYS A 359 13.57 15.32 18.20
CA LYS A 359 13.73 16.64 17.61
C LYS A 359 14.77 16.65 16.49
N GLU A 360 15.85 15.88 16.63
CA GLU A 360 16.88 15.76 15.60
C GLU A 360 16.35 15.01 14.38
N PHE A 361 15.61 13.92 14.60
CA PHE A 361 14.87 13.23 13.55
C PHE A 361 13.99 14.20 12.74
N LEU A 362 13.17 15.01 13.42
CA LEU A 362 12.30 15.97 12.74
C LEU A 362 13.12 17.07 12.05
N ARG A 363 14.19 17.57 12.67
CA ARG A 363 15.08 18.58 12.09
C ARG A 363 15.66 18.08 10.76
N ARG A 364 16.19 16.85 10.73
CA ARG A 364 16.73 16.23 9.50
C ARG A 364 15.66 16.09 8.43
N ALA A 365 14.47 15.61 8.78
CA ALA A 365 13.36 15.47 7.83
C ALA A 365 12.91 16.81 7.24
N ILE A 366 12.84 17.87 8.04
CA ILE A 366 12.50 19.22 7.56
C ILE A 366 13.61 19.77 6.65
N LEU A 367 14.89 19.56 6.97
CA LEU A 367 16.00 19.97 6.11
C LEU A 367 15.97 19.24 4.76
N ALA A 368 15.72 17.93 4.77
CA ALA A 368 15.52 17.15 3.56
C ALA A 368 14.33 17.68 2.74
N ALA A 369 13.19 17.94 3.38
CA ALA A 369 12.02 18.52 2.71
C ALA A 369 12.28 19.92 2.12
N ILE A 370 13.07 20.77 2.80
CA ILE A 370 13.50 22.07 2.28
C ILE A 370 14.38 21.90 1.03
N LYS A 371 15.34 20.97 1.08
CA LYS A 371 16.20 20.65 -0.08
C LYS A 371 15.35 20.14 -1.23
N GLU A 372 14.47 19.18 -1.00
CA GLU A 372 13.58 18.62 -2.05
C GLU A 372 12.66 19.71 -2.65
N TYR A 373 12.06 20.56 -1.82
CA TYR A 373 11.21 21.65 -2.28
C TYR A 373 11.93 22.58 -3.27
N HIS A 374 13.16 23.01 -2.95
CA HIS A 374 13.92 23.95 -3.79
C HIS A 374 14.60 23.29 -4.98
N SER A 375 15.24 22.14 -4.77
CA SER A 375 16.07 21.49 -5.79
C SER A 375 15.27 20.64 -6.78
N VAL A 376 14.03 20.25 -6.45
CA VAL A 376 13.19 19.40 -7.30
C VAL A 376 11.91 20.12 -7.71
N TRP A 377 11.08 20.50 -6.75
CA TRP A 377 9.69 20.87 -7.05
C TRP A 377 9.52 22.32 -7.50
N THR A 378 10.37 23.22 -6.99
CA THR A 378 10.38 24.64 -7.35
C THR A 378 11.63 25.05 -8.13
N SER A 379 12.27 24.08 -8.78
CA SER A 379 13.30 24.26 -9.79
C SER A 379 12.77 23.95 -11.19
N GLU A 380 13.38 24.53 -12.21
CA GLU A 380 13.14 24.11 -13.59
C GLU A 380 13.71 22.69 -13.81
N PRO A 381 13.03 21.83 -14.61
CA PRO A 381 11.89 22.15 -15.48
C PRO A 381 10.50 22.03 -14.82
N ARG A 382 10.40 21.52 -13.58
CA ARG A 382 9.10 21.32 -12.89
C ARG A 382 8.38 22.63 -12.61
N LEU A 383 9.10 23.65 -12.17
CA LEU A 383 8.57 25.00 -12.00
C LEU A 383 8.15 25.59 -13.34
N ASP A 384 6.93 26.12 -13.42
CA ASP A 384 6.53 27.04 -14.48
C ASP A 384 6.82 28.49 -14.04
N PRO A 385 7.76 29.21 -14.69
CA PRO A 385 8.15 30.55 -14.27
C PRO A 385 7.04 31.59 -14.42
N VAL A 386 6.04 31.34 -15.28
CA VAL A 386 4.95 32.28 -15.54
C VAL A 386 3.93 32.27 -14.40
N THR A 387 3.41 31.10 -14.04
CA THR A 387 2.43 30.97 -12.96
C THR A 387 3.10 30.92 -11.59
N GLY A 388 4.34 30.42 -11.50
CA GLY A 388 5.00 30.09 -10.25
C GLY A 388 4.47 28.81 -9.59
N LEU A 389 3.67 28.02 -10.31
CA LEU A 389 3.22 26.69 -9.90
C LEU A 389 4.15 25.61 -10.47
N SER A 390 4.04 24.40 -9.91
CA SER A 390 4.87 23.27 -10.29
C SER A 390 4.08 22.24 -11.07
N ARG A 391 4.79 21.48 -11.91
CA ARG A 391 4.29 20.41 -12.77
C ARG A 391 5.08 19.14 -12.52
N TYR A 392 4.45 17.99 -12.73
CA TYR A 392 5.21 16.75 -12.89
C TYR A 392 5.92 16.81 -14.24
N ARG A 393 7.22 17.07 -14.22
CA ARG A 393 8.03 17.25 -15.43
C ARG A 393 9.42 16.70 -15.16
N PRO A 394 9.56 15.37 -15.06
CA PRO A 394 10.82 14.74 -14.75
C PRO A 394 11.82 14.88 -15.89
N ASP A 395 13.09 14.85 -15.51
CA ASP A 395 14.19 14.66 -16.45
C ASP A 395 14.21 13.19 -16.93
N GLY A 396 15.10 12.88 -17.86
CA GLY A 396 15.30 11.52 -18.38
C GLY A 396 15.31 11.48 -19.90
N LEU A 397 16.01 10.49 -20.44
CA LEU A 397 16.23 10.32 -21.87
C LEU A 397 15.72 8.96 -22.34
N GLY A 398 15.25 8.93 -23.59
CA GLY A 398 14.91 7.70 -24.28
C GLY A 398 13.62 7.02 -23.78
N VAL A 399 13.50 5.76 -24.18
CA VAL A 399 12.37 4.87 -23.86
C VAL A 399 12.53 4.31 -22.44
N PRO A 400 11.51 4.39 -21.56
CA PRO A 400 11.54 3.80 -20.23
C PRO A 400 11.81 2.28 -20.26
N PRO A 401 12.89 1.78 -19.63
CA PRO A 401 13.31 0.38 -19.74
C PRO A 401 12.46 -0.60 -18.92
N GLU A 402 11.76 -0.12 -17.88
CA GLU A 402 11.07 -0.96 -16.89
C GLU A 402 9.70 -1.47 -17.36
N THR A 403 9.25 -0.99 -18.52
CA THR A 403 7.97 -1.40 -19.11
C THR A 403 8.08 -2.77 -19.77
N GLU A 404 6.94 -3.41 -20.02
CA GLU A 404 6.92 -4.65 -20.79
C GLU A 404 7.50 -4.42 -22.20
N ALA A 405 8.22 -5.39 -22.74
CA ALA A 405 8.92 -5.25 -24.02
C ALA A 405 8.00 -4.81 -25.19
N THR A 406 6.71 -5.13 -25.13
CA THR A 406 5.71 -4.78 -26.15
C THR A 406 5.01 -3.44 -25.90
N HIS A 407 5.20 -2.83 -24.73
CA HIS A 407 4.40 -1.69 -24.25
C HIS A 407 4.43 -0.50 -25.22
N PHE A 408 5.62 -0.13 -25.72
CA PHE A 408 5.78 1.02 -26.63
C PHE A 408 5.86 0.64 -28.11
N VAL A 409 5.68 -0.62 -28.49
CA VAL A 409 5.87 -1.07 -29.90
C VAL A 409 4.98 -0.28 -30.85
N HIS A 410 3.70 -0.15 -30.51
CA HIS A 410 2.72 0.57 -31.34
C HIS A 410 3.02 2.07 -31.48
N ILE A 411 3.65 2.69 -30.48
CA ILE A 411 4.08 4.10 -30.52
C ILE A 411 5.33 4.27 -31.38
N LEU A 412 6.27 3.32 -31.30
CA LEU A 412 7.56 3.40 -32.00
C LEU A 412 7.44 2.97 -33.48
N GLU A 413 6.49 2.09 -33.82
CA GLU A 413 6.30 1.53 -35.17
C GLU A 413 6.28 2.57 -36.32
N PRO A 414 5.53 3.68 -36.23
CA PRO A 414 5.52 4.71 -37.28
C PRO A 414 6.92 5.32 -37.51
N TYR A 415 7.66 5.56 -36.43
CA TYR A 415 9.02 6.13 -36.49
C TYR A 415 10.04 5.12 -37.01
N ILE A 416 9.92 3.85 -36.61
CA ILE A 416 10.75 2.76 -37.13
C ILE A 416 10.58 2.63 -38.65
N LYS A 417 9.33 2.67 -39.15
CA LYS A 417 9.03 2.65 -40.59
C LYS A 417 9.57 3.90 -41.30
N LYS A 418 9.46 5.08 -40.68
CA LYS A 418 10.00 6.36 -41.19
C LYS A 418 11.51 6.31 -41.41
N HIS A 419 12.26 5.68 -40.49
CA HIS A 419 13.73 5.59 -40.56
C HIS A 419 14.26 4.33 -41.25
N ASN A 420 13.39 3.38 -41.60
CA ASN A 420 13.76 2.11 -42.25
C ASN A 420 14.82 1.32 -41.46
N MET A 421 14.62 1.20 -40.14
CA MET A 421 15.53 0.49 -39.22
C MET A 421 14.86 -0.73 -38.56
N GLY A 422 15.64 -1.62 -37.96
CA GLY A 422 15.09 -2.64 -37.05
C GLY A 422 14.67 -2.04 -35.70
N PHE A 423 13.75 -2.69 -34.97
CA PHE A 423 13.24 -2.19 -33.67
C PHE A 423 14.36 -1.89 -32.66
N LYS A 424 15.23 -2.87 -32.38
CA LYS A 424 16.35 -2.71 -31.43
C LYS A 424 17.33 -1.61 -31.87
N GLU A 425 17.57 -1.51 -33.17
CA GLU A 425 18.47 -0.53 -33.77
C GLU A 425 17.91 0.90 -33.61
N PHE A 426 16.62 1.08 -33.92
CA PHE A 426 15.93 2.36 -33.75
C PHE A 426 15.91 2.80 -32.28
N VAL A 427 15.52 1.92 -31.35
CA VAL A 427 15.47 2.25 -29.92
C VAL A 427 16.85 2.68 -29.42
N ARG A 428 17.92 2.00 -29.84
CA ARG A 428 19.29 2.38 -29.51
C ARG A 428 19.64 3.75 -30.12
N ALA A 429 19.42 3.96 -31.42
CA ALA A 429 19.71 5.23 -32.07
C ALA A 429 18.94 6.41 -31.45
N TYR A 430 17.68 6.19 -31.07
CA TYR A 430 16.84 7.16 -30.37
C TYR A 430 17.35 7.45 -28.95
N ASN A 431 17.59 6.43 -28.13
CA ASN A 431 18.07 6.58 -26.75
C ASN A 431 19.42 7.33 -26.69
N TYR A 432 20.31 7.10 -27.66
CA TYR A 432 21.62 7.74 -27.73
C TYR A 432 21.61 9.10 -28.48
N GLY A 433 20.44 9.56 -28.95
CA GLY A 433 20.29 10.87 -29.60
C GLY A 433 20.89 10.95 -31.02
N GLU A 434 21.17 9.80 -31.63
CA GLU A 434 21.59 9.69 -33.05
C GLU A 434 20.41 10.03 -33.97
N ILE A 435 19.19 9.73 -33.53
CA ILE A 435 17.93 10.14 -34.13
C ILE A 435 17.23 11.13 -33.20
N LYS A 436 16.70 12.21 -33.78
CA LYS A 436 15.92 13.24 -33.07
C LYS A 436 14.50 13.26 -33.60
N GLU A 437 13.54 12.98 -32.74
CA GLU A 437 12.11 13.00 -33.04
C GLU A 437 11.40 13.80 -31.94
N PRO A 438 11.25 15.14 -32.11
CA PRO A 438 10.70 15.99 -31.07
C PRO A 438 9.30 15.58 -30.59
N GLU A 439 8.46 15.05 -31.48
CA GLU A 439 7.13 14.52 -31.13
C GLU A 439 7.22 13.29 -30.22
N LEU A 440 8.22 12.43 -30.44
CA LEU A 440 8.47 11.26 -29.62
C LEU A 440 9.10 11.65 -28.26
N ASP A 441 9.97 12.68 -28.26
CA ASP A 441 10.53 13.27 -27.04
C ASP A 441 9.42 13.85 -26.16
N GLU A 442 8.47 14.57 -26.76
CA GLU A 442 7.29 15.11 -26.06
C GLU A 442 6.41 13.98 -25.51
N TYR A 443 6.15 12.93 -26.29
CA TYR A 443 5.41 11.76 -25.82
C TYR A 443 6.05 11.13 -24.57
N PHE A 444 7.35 10.83 -24.61
CA PHE A 444 8.03 10.19 -23.47
C PHE A 444 8.21 11.13 -22.28
N LEU A 445 8.28 12.45 -22.49
CA LEU A 445 8.20 13.42 -21.40
C LEU A 445 6.85 13.32 -20.69
N HIS A 446 5.75 13.24 -21.44
CA HIS A 446 4.42 13.07 -20.87
C HIS A 446 4.25 11.71 -20.18
N ASP A 447 4.72 10.60 -20.74
CA ASP A 447 4.70 9.27 -20.08
C ASP A 447 5.45 9.30 -18.74
N ARG A 448 6.68 9.85 -18.72
CA ARG A 448 7.44 9.95 -17.46
C ARG A 448 6.74 10.84 -16.44
N ALA A 449 6.13 11.94 -16.87
CA ALA A 449 5.34 12.83 -16.02
C ALA A 449 4.11 12.13 -15.43
N VAL A 450 3.40 11.32 -16.22
CA VAL A 450 2.26 10.51 -15.77
C VAL A 450 2.71 9.56 -14.65
N ARG A 451 3.84 8.87 -14.81
CA ARG A 451 4.43 8.00 -13.77
C ARG A 451 4.89 8.76 -12.53
N GLU A 452 5.46 9.96 -12.69
CA GLU A 452 5.84 10.82 -11.55
C GLU A 452 4.62 11.32 -10.76
N SER A 453 3.46 11.45 -11.43
CA SER A 453 2.22 11.86 -10.76
C SER A 453 1.61 10.77 -9.87
N GLY A 454 2.05 9.51 -10.00
CA GLY A 454 1.46 8.33 -9.39
C GLY A 454 0.13 7.87 -10.02
N HIS A 455 -0.39 8.59 -11.02
CA HIS A 455 -1.66 8.28 -11.69
C HIS A 455 -1.43 7.69 -13.10
N ASP A 456 -0.49 6.76 -13.22
CA ASP A 456 -0.19 6.01 -14.43
C ASP A 456 -1.16 4.82 -14.60
N THR A 457 -2.13 4.82 -15.52
CA THR A 457 -2.51 5.92 -16.42
C THR A 457 -3.94 6.42 -16.20
N SER A 458 -4.20 7.66 -16.66
CA SER A 458 -5.49 8.35 -16.64
C SER A 458 -5.61 9.30 -17.83
N TYR A 459 -6.78 9.37 -18.45
CA TYR A 459 -7.09 10.33 -19.52
C TYR A 459 -7.00 11.80 -19.08
N ARG A 460 -6.96 12.07 -17.77
CA ARG A 460 -6.62 13.39 -17.24
C ARG A 460 -5.21 13.84 -17.67
N LEU A 461 -4.28 12.89 -17.83
CA LEU A 461 -2.85 13.14 -17.90
C LEU A 461 -2.18 12.66 -19.19
N GLU A 462 -2.76 11.67 -19.89
CA GLU A 462 -2.23 11.13 -21.14
C GLU A 462 -1.94 12.24 -22.17
N GLY A 463 -0.70 12.31 -22.66
CA GLY A 463 -0.26 13.29 -23.67
C GLY A 463 -0.25 14.75 -23.23
N VAL A 464 -0.52 15.06 -21.96
CA VAL A 464 -0.60 16.45 -21.48
C VAL A 464 0.05 16.69 -20.11
N CYS A 465 0.30 15.64 -19.31
CA CYS A 465 0.75 15.71 -17.91
C CYS A 465 1.89 16.73 -17.65
N ALA A 466 2.99 16.67 -18.41
CA ALA A 466 4.14 17.56 -18.27
C ALA A 466 3.88 19.06 -18.48
N ASN A 467 2.71 19.41 -19.01
CA ASN A 467 2.26 20.79 -19.20
C ASN A 467 1.31 21.25 -18.09
N LEU A 468 0.76 20.32 -17.30
CA LEU A 468 -0.25 20.60 -16.28
C LEU A 468 0.38 20.99 -14.96
N ALA A 469 0.06 22.18 -14.47
CA ALA A 469 0.12 22.45 -13.04
C ALA A 469 -1.09 21.77 -12.43
N THR A 470 -0.89 20.65 -11.72
CA THR A 470 -2.02 19.89 -11.18
C THR A 470 -2.47 20.40 -9.82
N ILE A 471 -3.76 20.24 -9.50
CA ILE A 471 -4.29 20.51 -8.15
C ILE A 471 -3.60 19.61 -7.12
N ASP A 472 -3.26 18.39 -7.52
CA ASP A 472 -2.57 17.39 -6.71
C ASP A 472 -1.22 17.91 -6.20
N LEU A 473 -0.24 18.12 -7.10
CA LEU A 473 1.11 18.54 -6.71
C LEU A 473 1.10 19.87 -5.96
N ASN A 474 0.34 20.85 -6.44
CA ASN A 474 0.35 22.18 -5.85
C ASN A 474 -0.35 22.23 -4.48
N SER A 475 -1.30 21.32 -4.20
CA SER A 475 -1.82 21.14 -2.84
C SER A 475 -0.75 20.57 -1.90
N LEU A 476 0.04 19.60 -2.38
CA LEU A 476 1.13 19.01 -1.59
C LEU A 476 2.25 20.02 -1.31
N LEU A 477 2.60 20.86 -2.28
CA LEU A 477 3.59 21.93 -2.08
C LEU A 477 3.09 23.02 -1.14
N PHE A 478 1.79 23.35 -1.16
CA PHE A 478 1.19 24.22 -0.14
C PHE A 478 1.33 23.58 1.26
N LYS A 479 1.13 22.27 1.36
CA LYS A 479 1.32 21.54 2.62
C LYS A 479 2.78 21.58 3.08
N TYR A 480 3.76 21.36 2.20
CA TYR A 480 5.18 21.53 2.52
C TYR A 480 5.48 22.93 3.06
N GLU A 481 5.03 23.97 2.36
CA GLU A 481 5.26 25.36 2.74
C GLU A 481 4.68 25.67 4.14
N THR A 482 3.47 25.21 4.41
CA THR A 482 2.81 25.45 5.71
C THR A 482 3.41 24.62 6.84
N ASP A 483 3.77 23.36 6.60
CA ASP A 483 4.39 22.49 7.60
C ASP A 483 5.79 22.97 7.96
N ILE A 484 6.63 23.29 6.97
CA ILE A 484 7.98 23.80 7.19
C ILE A 484 7.92 25.10 8.01
N GLY A 485 7.08 26.05 7.59
CA GLY A 485 6.91 27.33 8.29
C GLY A 485 6.45 27.14 9.73
N ARG A 486 5.41 26.32 9.98
CA ARG A 486 4.91 26.04 11.33
C ARG A 486 5.95 25.33 12.19
N THR A 487 6.68 24.39 11.63
CA THR A 487 7.69 23.61 12.38
C THR A 487 8.86 24.49 12.80
N ILE A 488 9.38 25.33 11.89
CA ILE A 488 10.43 26.31 12.21
C ILE A 488 9.98 27.22 13.35
N ARG A 489 8.76 27.77 13.28
CA ARG A 489 8.21 28.65 14.31
C ARG A 489 8.05 27.97 15.67
N SER A 490 7.40 26.81 15.68
CA SER A 490 6.93 26.16 16.92
C SER A 490 7.98 25.30 17.61
N LEU A 491 8.89 24.67 16.85
CA LEU A 491 9.85 23.69 17.39
C LEU A 491 11.31 24.15 17.30
N PHE A 492 11.63 25.10 16.42
CA PHE A 492 13.00 25.60 16.22
C PHE A 492 13.15 27.09 16.52
N GLY A 493 12.26 27.68 17.33
CA GLY A 493 12.39 29.08 17.78
C GLY A 493 12.40 30.11 16.65
N ASP A 494 11.70 29.82 15.55
CA ASP A 494 11.67 30.58 14.31
C ASP A 494 13.04 30.73 13.59
N LYS A 495 14.00 29.87 13.93
CA LYS A 495 15.35 29.91 13.38
C LYS A 495 15.89 28.50 13.13
N LEU A 496 15.95 28.07 11.88
CA LEU A 496 16.59 26.82 11.48
C LEU A 496 17.86 27.10 10.68
N ILE A 497 19.00 26.55 11.10
CA ILE A 497 20.27 26.66 10.38
C ILE A 497 20.35 25.57 9.31
N ILE A 498 20.71 25.94 8.09
CA ILE A 498 20.88 25.01 6.97
C ILE A 498 22.34 24.50 6.94
N PRO A 499 22.57 23.19 7.13
CA PRO A 499 23.89 22.58 6.98
C PRO A 499 24.35 22.48 5.52
N ALA A 500 25.65 22.32 5.29
CA ALA A 500 26.25 22.32 3.95
C ALA A 500 25.68 21.23 3.03
N GLU A 501 25.44 20.03 3.57
CA GLU A 501 24.90 18.87 2.87
C GLU A 501 23.46 19.08 2.35
N PHE A 502 22.74 20.07 2.88
CA PHE A 502 21.39 20.46 2.44
C PHE A 502 21.36 21.72 1.56
N CYS A 503 22.52 22.34 1.27
CA CYS A 503 22.58 23.56 0.46
C CYS A 503 22.55 23.30 -1.06
N ALA A 504 23.06 22.15 -1.52
CA ALA A 504 23.17 21.84 -2.95
C ALA A 504 21.80 21.89 -3.65
N GLY A 505 21.71 22.67 -4.73
CA GLY A 505 20.46 22.87 -5.49
C GLY A 505 19.43 23.78 -4.80
N THR A 506 19.79 24.45 -3.69
CA THR A 506 18.91 25.37 -2.95
C THR A 506 19.44 26.80 -3.03
N PRO A 507 18.62 27.83 -2.71
CA PRO A 507 19.09 29.21 -2.67
C PRO A 507 19.93 29.55 -1.42
N TYR A 508 20.21 28.58 -0.53
CA TYR A 508 20.80 28.82 0.78
C TYR A 508 22.30 28.52 0.82
N GLN A 509 23.01 29.24 1.68
CA GLN A 509 24.43 28.99 1.98
C GLN A 509 24.61 28.21 3.30
N PRO A 510 25.73 27.47 3.46
CA PRO A 510 26.01 26.77 4.71
C PRO A 510 26.02 27.72 5.91
N GLY A 511 25.27 27.37 6.96
CA GLY A 511 25.15 28.19 8.17
C GLY A 511 24.09 29.30 8.08
N GLU A 512 23.44 29.48 6.93
CA GLU A 512 22.34 30.44 6.77
C GLU A 512 21.13 30.04 7.63
N SER A 513 20.48 31.03 8.23
CA SER A 513 19.29 30.82 9.05
C SER A 513 18.00 31.12 8.30
N VAL A 514 17.07 30.17 8.26
CA VAL A 514 15.73 30.36 7.68
C VAL A 514 14.68 30.53 8.77
N SER A 515 13.68 31.39 8.50
CA SER A 515 12.56 31.67 9.40
C SER A 515 11.21 31.33 8.76
N SER A 516 10.16 31.21 9.57
CA SER A 516 8.81 30.84 9.10
C SER A 516 8.18 31.87 8.17
N ALA A 517 8.52 33.16 8.32
CA ALA A 517 7.90 34.24 7.56
C ALA A 517 8.11 34.13 6.03
N ALA A 518 9.23 33.55 5.58
CA ALA A 518 9.48 33.33 4.15
C ALA A 518 8.53 32.24 3.59
N TRP A 519 8.27 31.21 4.37
CA TRP A 519 7.39 30.09 4.01
C TRP A 519 5.92 30.49 4.04
N ASP A 520 5.48 31.30 5.01
CA ASP A 520 4.11 31.84 5.03
C ASP A 520 3.80 32.65 3.77
N ARG A 521 4.77 33.46 3.29
CA ARG A 521 4.62 34.23 2.05
C ARG A 521 4.49 33.32 0.83
N ARG A 522 5.22 32.20 0.78
CA ARG A 522 5.14 31.20 -0.29
C ARG A 522 3.77 30.54 -0.31
N ALA A 523 3.32 30.01 0.83
CA ALA A 523 1.99 29.41 1.00
C ALA A 523 0.87 30.37 0.56
N LYS A 524 0.94 31.62 1.01
CA LYS A 524 -0.05 32.66 0.63
C LYS A 524 -0.05 32.91 -0.89
N ARG A 525 1.12 33.02 -1.53
CA ARG A 525 1.22 33.23 -2.98
C ARG A 525 0.68 32.04 -3.76
N ARG A 526 1.02 30.81 -3.34
CA ARG A 526 0.54 29.58 -3.98
C ARG A 526 -0.97 29.49 -3.90
N LYS A 527 -1.54 29.67 -2.72
CA LYS A 527 -3.01 29.69 -2.52
C LYS A 527 -3.70 30.69 -3.45
N LEU A 528 -3.25 31.95 -3.47
CA LEU A 528 -3.85 32.98 -4.33
C LEU A 528 -3.79 32.62 -5.82
N THR A 529 -2.70 31.99 -6.24
CA THR A 529 -2.51 31.57 -7.64
C THR A 529 -3.43 30.40 -8.00
N MET A 530 -3.53 29.40 -7.12
CA MET A 530 -4.44 28.25 -7.30
C MET A 530 -5.91 28.69 -7.27
N ASP A 531 -6.31 29.56 -6.34
CA ASP A 531 -7.66 30.12 -6.31
C ASP A 531 -8.01 30.85 -7.62
N LYS A 532 -7.03 31.52 -8.25
CA LYS A 532 -7.23 32.22 -9.52
C LYS A 532 -7.30 31.30 -10.73
N LEU A 533 -6.40 30.32 -10.82
CA LEU A 533 -6.19 29.54 -12.05
C LEU A 533 -6.95 28.21 -12.06
N MET A 534 -7.24 27.64 -10.89
CA MET A 534 -7.73 26.27 -10.76
C MET A 534 -9.16 26.18 -10.22
N TRP A 535 -9.57 27.09 -9.32
CA TRP A 535 -10.91 27.04 -8.72
C TRP A 535 -12.01 27.38 -9.75
N ASN A 536 -13.03 26.54 -9.83
CA ASN A 536 -14.25 26.78 -10.59
C ASN A 536 -15.45 26.84 -9.63
N GLU A 537 -16.05 28.03 -9.48
CA GLU A 537 -17.16 28.27 -8.55
C GLU A 537 -18.47 27.63 -9.01
N GLU A 538 -18.71 27.52 -10.31
CA GLU A 538 -19.91 26.89 -10.87
C GLU A 538 -19.93 25.40 -10.53
N GLU A 539 -18.82 24.72 -10.84
CA GLU A 539 -18.67 23.28 -10.61
C GLU A 539 -18.35 22.92 -9.16
N GLY A 540 -17.88 23.88 -8.35
CA GLY A 540 -17.45 23.68 -6.97
C GLY A 540 -16.19 22.82 -6.85
N MET A 541 -15.28 22.89 -7.82
CA MET A 541 -14.08 22.02 -7.88
C MET A 541 -12.84 22.80 -8.29
N PHE A 542 -11.68 22.30 -7.88
CA PHE A 542 -10.40 22.70 -8.46
C PHE A 542 -10.07 21.81 -9.66
N PHE A 543 -9.62 22.43 -10.74
CA PHE A 543 -9.16 21.77 -11.95
C PHE A 543 -7.69 22.05 -12.21
N ASP A 544 -7.02 21.14 -12.91
CA ASP A 544 -5.64 21.34 -13.35
C ASP A 544 -5.55 22.53 -14.33
N TYR A 545 -4.39 23.20 -14.37
CA TYR A 545 -4.15 24.31 -15.27
C TYR A 545 -3.06 23.97 -16.28
N ASP A 546 -3.39 24.02 -17.57
CA ASP A 546 -2.44 23.81 -18.65
C ASP A 546 -1.58 25.07 -18.83
N THR A 547 -0.31 24.98 -18.46
CA THR A 547 0.64 26.10 -18.51
C THR A 547 1.05 26.49 -19.92
N VAL A 548 0.94 25.57 -20.89
CA VAL A 548 1.28 25.81 -22.29
C VAL A 548 0.11 26.48 -22.99
N LYS A 549 -1.11 25.93 -22.86
CA LYS A 549 -2.34 26.52 -23.42
C LYS A 549 -2.86 27.70 -22.62
N LYS A 550 -2.33 27.91 -21.41
CA LYS A 550 -2.71 28.97 -20.46
C LYS A 550 -4.20 28.95 -20.12
N GLN A 551 -4.75 27.75 -19.98
CA GLN A 551 -6.18 27.54 -19.73
C GLN A 551 -6.41 26.51 -18.63
N ARG A 552 -7.50 26.70 -17.90
CA ARG A 552 -7.98 25.71 -16.92
C ARG A 552 -8.57 24.51 -17.65
N CYS A 553 -8.25 23.31 -17.18
CA CYS A 553 -8.81 22.06 -17.69
C CYS A 553 -10.26 21.88 -17.22
N THR A 554 -10.93 20.86 -17.76
CA THR A 554 -12.33 20.52 -17.43
C THR A 554 -12.49 19.11 -16.87
N TYR A 555 -11.39 18.39 -16.64
CA TYR A 555 -11.43 17.02 -16.12
C TYR A 555 -11.74 17.02 -14.62
N GLU A 556 -12.88 16.46 -14.23
CA GLU A 556 -13.33 16.37 -12.84
C GLU A 556 -12.63 15.19 -12.14
N SER A 557 -11.72 15.49 -11.21
CA SER A 557 -10.87 14.51 -10.51
C SER A 557 -11.12 14.54 -9.00
N ALA A 558 -11.02 13.37 -8.35
CA ALA A 558 -11.04 13.26 -6.88
C ALA A 558 -9.86 13.97 -6.19
N THR A 559 -8.78 14.26 -6.92
CA THR A 559 -7.66 15.05 -6.40
C THR A 559 -8.03 16.48 -6.00
N THR A 560 -9.22 16.99 -6.40
CA THR A 560 -9.76 18.25 -5.87
C THR A 560 -9.82 18.28 -4.34
N PHE A 561 -10.06 17.14 -3.69
CA PHE A 561 -10.14 17.05 -2.22
C PHE A 561 -8.78 17.19 -1.53
N TRP A 562 -7.67 17.12 -2.27
CA TRP A 562 -6.34 17.36 -1.72
C TRP A 562 -6.18 18.81 -1.28
N ALA A 563 -6.98 19.73 -1.87
CA ALA A 563 -7.09 21.11 -1.42
C ALA A 563 -7.64 21.21 0.02
N LEU A 564 -8.58 20.32 0.38
CA LEU A 564 -9.09 20.20 1.75
C LEU A 564 -8.03 19.56 2.65
N TRP A 565 -7.41 18.45 2.23
CA TRP A 565 -6.37 17.78 3.00
C TRP A 565 -5.23 18.74 3.39
N ALA A 566 -4.73 19.50 2.41
CA ALA A 566 -3.66 20.46 2.58
C ALA A 566 -4.08 21.69 3.41
N GLY A 567 -5.39 21.93 3.57
CA GLY A 567 -5.94 23.12 4.24
C GLY A 567 -5.82 24.39 3.41
N LEU A 568 -5.76 24.27 2.08
CA LEU A 568 -5.64 25.43 1.17
C LEU A 568 -7.01 26.06 0.88
N ALA A 569 -8.08 25.27 0.87
CA ALA A 569 -9.42 25.75 0.53
C ALA A 569 -9.94 26.75 1.58
N SER A 570 -10.72 27.73 1.15
CA SER A 570 -11.53 28.53 2.08
C SER A 570 -12.74 27.72 2.58
N PRO A 571 -13.35 28.08 3.72
CA PRO A 571 -14.59 27.44 4.18
C PRO A 571 -15.71 27.45 3.14
N LYS A 572 -15.83 28.53 2.34
CA LYS A 572 -16.80 28.61 1.23
C LYS A 572 -16.48 27.57 0.15
N GLN A 573 -15.23 27.51 -0.31
CA GLN A 573 -14.80 26.52 -1.32
C GLN A 573 -15.03 25.09 -0.82
N ALA A 574 -14.77 24.82 0.45
CA ALA A 574 -15.01 23.50 1.03
C ALA A 574 -16.51 23.13 1.03
N ALA A 575 -17.39 24.07 1.43
CA ALA A 575 -18.83 23.87 1.37
C ALA A 575 -19.34 23.68 -0.07
N ASP A 576 -18.84 24.46 -1.03
CA ASP A 576 -19.18 24.29 -2.45
C ASP A 576 -18.70 22.94 -2.99
N MET A 577 -17.52 22.47 -2.58
CA MET A 577 -16.98 21.18 -2.99
C MET A 577 -17.81 20.01 -2.44
N VAL A 578 -18.26 20.08 -1.19
CA VAL A 578 -19.16 19.07 -0.60
C VAL A 578 -20.54 19.12 -1.29
N LYS A 579 -21.07 20.31 -1.56
CA LYS A 579 -22.41 20.46 -2.14
C LYS A 579 -22.49 20.10 -3.63
N LYS A 580 -21.46 20.43 -4.41
CA LYS A 580 -21.49 20.34 -5.88
C LYS A 580 -20.50 19.32 -6.45
N GLY A 581 -19.30 19.23 -5.89
CA GLY A 581 -18.24 18.35 -6.38
C GLY A 581 -18.40 16.90 -5.92
N LEU A 582 -18.59 16.69 -4.62
CA LEU A 582 -18.71 15.36 -4.00
C LEU A 582 -19.80 14.47 -4.63
N PRO A 583 -21.03 14.95 -4.91
CA PRO A 583 -22.06 14.12 -5.50
C PRO A 583 -21.72 13.56 -6.89
N LYS A 584 -20.74 14.16 -7.59
CA LYS A 584 -20.30 13.68 -8.91
C LYS A 584 -19.32 12.50 -8.82
N LEU A 585 -18.63 12.37 -7.69
CA LEU A 585 -17.53 11.44 -7.47
C LEU A 585 -17.90 10.30 -6.51
N GLU A 586 -18.91 10.50 -5.67
CA GLU A 586 -19.36 9.49 -4.71
C GLU A 586 -20.20 8.40 -5.39
N MET A 587 -19.71 7.15 -5.30
CA MET A 587 -20.35 5.95 -5.82
C MET A 587 -20.76 5.00 -4.67
N PHE A 588 -21.03 3.74 -5.00
CA PHE A 588 -21.41 2.70 -4.05
C PHE A 588 -20.29 2.41 -3.03
N GLY A 589 -19.06 2.22 -3.52
CA GLY A 589 -17.90 1.82 -2.73
C GLY A 589 -17.01 2.97 -2.26
N GLY A 590 -17.38 4.23 -2.45
CA GLY A 590 -16.55 5.40 -2.11
C GLY A 590 -16.38 6.35 -3.29
N LEU A 591 -15.23 7.02 -3.39
CA LEU A 591 -14.94 7.98 -4.45
C LEU A 591 -14.33 7.29 -5.68
N VAL A 592 -14.83 7.63 -6.87
CA VAL A 592 -14.14 7.33 -8.15
C VAL A 592 -12.98 8.30 -8.38
N ALA A 593 -11.96 7.86 -9.11
CA ALA A 593 -10.78 8.67 -9.41
C ALA A 593 -11.08 9.91 -10.27
N GLY A 594 -11.98 9.77 -11.24
CA GLY A 594 -12.53 10.87 -12.04
C GLY A 594 -13.96 10.56 -12.43
N THR A 595 -14.71 11.56 -12.92
CA THR A 595 -16.11 11.34 -13.32
C THR A 595 -16.21 10.59 -14.64
N GLU A 596 -17.27 9.81 -14.83
CA GLU A 596 -17.54 9.12 -16.10
C GLU A 596 -17.57 10.10 -17.28
N LYS A 597 -18.20 11.26 -17.08
CA LYS A 597 -18.26 12.37 -18.04
C LYS A 597 -16.86 12.82 -18.47
N SER A 598 -15.93 12.95 -17.52
CA SER A 598 -14.57 13.43 -17.79
C SER A 598 -13.71 12.36 -18.47
N ARG A 599 -13.81 11.10 -18.02
CA ARG A 599 -13.19 9.96 -18.72
C ARG A 599 -13.66 9.91 -20.17
N GLY A 600 -14.95 10.13 -20.41
CA GLY A 600 -15.57 10.10 -21.72
C GLY A 600 -15.80 8.67 -22.22
N GLU A 601 -16.10 8.56 -23.52
CA GLU A 601 -16.41 7.29 -24.18
C GLU A 601 -15.17 6.41 -24.35
N LEU A 602 -15.39 5.10 -24.21
CA LEU A 602 -14.37 4.06 -24.37
C LEU A 602 -14.56 3.32 -25.69
N GLY A 603 -13.47 2.83 -26.25
CA GLY A 603 -13.45 2.04 -27.48
C GLY A 603 -12.17 1.22 -27.61
N LEU A 604 -12.02 0.49 -28.71
CA LEU A 604 -10.81 -0.31 -28.97
C LEU A 604 -9.54 0.57 -29.00
N ASP A 605 -9.62 1.75 -29.61
CA ASP A 605 -8.51 2.71 -29.69
C ASP A 605 -8.38 3.60 -28.44
N ARG A 606 -9.33 3.47 -27.50
CA ARG A 606 -9.38 4.26 -26.26
C ARG A 606 -9.87 3.38 -25.10
N PRO A 607 -9.06 2.39 -24.67
CA PRO A 607 -9.45 1.43 -23.63
C PRO A 607 -9.58 2.11 -22.27
N ASN A 608 -10.16 1.41 -21.29
CA ASN A 608 -10.25 1.98 -19.94
C ASN A 608 -8.86 2.13 -19.30
N ARG A 609 -8.67 3.17 -18.47
CA ARG A 609 -7.41 3.42 -17.74
C ARG A 609 -7.62 3.24 -16.25
N GLN A 610 -6.58 2.80 -15.55
CA GLN A 610 -6.74 2.34 -14.16
C GLN A 610 -7.02 3.47 -13.15
N TRP A 611 -6.60 4.72 -13.44
CA TRP A 611 -6.85 5.89 -12.59
C TRP A 611 -8.04 6.75 -13.06
N ASP A 612 -9.01 6.14 -13.75
CA ASP A 612 -10.25 6.78 -14.18
C ASP A 612 -11.49 6.02 -13.67
N TYR A 613 -12.69 6.58 -13.90
CA TYR A 613 -13.96 5.89 -13.67
C TYR A 613 -13.97 4.51 -14.37
N PRO A 614 -14.40 3.42 -13.70
CA PRO A 614 -15.16 3.37 -12.44
C PRO A 614 -14.31 3.09 -11.19
N TYR A 615 -12.99 3.22 -11.27
CA TYR A 615 -12.10 2.75 -10.22
C TYR A 615 -11.91 3.77 -9.10
N GLY A 616 -11.79 3.25 -7.87
CA GLY A 616 -11.44 4.02 -6.68
C GLY A 616 -10.16 3.46 -6.05
N TRP A 617 -9.33 4.38 -5.55
CA TRP A 617 -8.01 4.06 -5.00
C TRP A 617 -7.90 4.56 -3.56
N ALA A 618 -7.26 3.77 -2.71
CA ALA A 618 -7.07 4.05 -1.28
C ALA A 618 -6.54 5.47 -0.97
N PRO A 619 -5.48 5.98 -1.64
CA PRO A 619 -4.98 7.33 -1.42
C PRO A 619 -6.04 8.42 -1.53
N GLN A 620 -6.88 8.34 -2.57
CA GLN A 620 -7.91 9.35 -2.84
C GLN A 620 -8.96 9.36 -1.73
N GLN A 621 -9.31 8.19 -1.20
CA GLN A 621 -10.24 8.08 -0.07
C GLN A 621 -9.63 8.69 1.19
N MET A 622 -8.43 8.24 1.58
CA MET A 622 -7.78 8.64 2.83
C MET A 622 -7.52 10.15 2.91
N LEU A 623 -7.07 10.74 1.79
CA LEU A 623 -6.84 12.17 1.69
C LEU A 623 -8.16 12.95 1.72
N ALA A 624 -9.20 12.48 1.03
CA ALA A 624 -10.51 13.12 1.05
C ALA A 624 -11.15 13.08 2.44
N TRP A 625 -11.14 11.94 3.14
CA TRP A 625 -11.69 11.85 4.50
C TRP A 625 -10.99 12.80 5.46
N THR A 626 -9.66 12.81 5.44
CA THR A 626 -8.86 13.72 6.29
C THR A 626 -9.13 15.18 5.94
N GLY A 627 -9.31 15.51 4.66
CA GLY A 627 -9.69 16.83 4.20
C GLY A 627 -11.08 17.24 4.68
N LEU A 628 -12.08 16.37 4.56
CA LEU A 628 -13.44 16.61 5.02
C LEU A 628 -13.48 16.84 6.54
N LEU A 629 -12.81 15.97 7.31
CA LEU A 629 -12.68 16.11 8.77
C LEU A 629 -12.01 17.43 9.17
N ARG A 630 -10.98 17.88 8.45
CA ARG A 630 -10.32 19.17 8.70
C ARG A 630 -11.31 20.35 8.62
N TYR A 631 -12.32 20.26 7.77
CA TYR A 631 -13.34 21.30 7.57
C TYR A 631 -14.67 20.96 8.26
N SER A 632 -14.67 20.01 9.20
CA SER A 632 -15.82 19.60 10.01
C SER A 632 -16.98 18.93 9.23
N PHE A 633 -16.73 18.44 8.02
CA PHE A 633 -17.67 17.61 7.24
C PHE A 633 -17.59 16.14 7.69
N THR A 634 -17.93 15.92 8.96
CA THR A 634 -17.75 14.63 9.64
C THR A 634 -18.70 13.57 9.09
N GLU A 635 -19.96 13.93 8.83
CA GLU A 635 -20.96 13.00 8.30
C GLU A 635 -20.57 12.48 6.91
N GLU A 636 -20.05 13.36 6.05
CA GLU A 636 -19.55 12.99 4.72
C GLU A 636 -18.31 12.10 4.81
N ALA A 637 -17.38 12.40 5.72
CA ALA A 637 -16.20 11.58 5.95
C ALA A 637 -16.58 10.18 6.46
N GLU A 638 -17.48 10.08 7.44
CA GLU A 638 -18.00 8.82 7.97
C GLU A 638 -18.73 8.01 6.90
N ARG A 639 -19.58 8.66 6.09
CA ARG A 639 -20.31 8.04 4.98
C ARG A 639 -19.36 7.43 3.95
N LEU A 640 -18.37 8.19 3.49
CA LEU A 640 -17.40 7.73 2.49
C LEU A 640 -16.51 6.62 3.05
N ALA A 641 -16.06 6.75 4.30
CA ALA A 641 -15.29 5.70 4.98
C ALA A 641 -16.12 4.42 5.10
N TYR A 642 -17.40 4.51 5.51
CA TYR A 642 -18.28 3.35 5.60
C TYR A 642 -18.42 2.63 4.26
N LYS A 643 -18.69 3.37 3.17
CA LYS A 643 -18.85 2.79 1.83
C LYS A 643 -17.61 2.03 1.37
N TRP A 644 -16.43 2.61 1.57
CA TRP A 644 -15.15 1.98 1.24
C TRP A 644 -14.87 0.73 2.09
N LEU A 645 -15.04 0.84 3.41
CA LEU A 645 -14.86 -0.28 4.33
C LEU A 645 -15.84 -1.42 4.05
N PHE A 646 -17.10 -1.10 3.73
CA PHE A 646 -18.12 -2.08 3.38
C PHE A 646 -17.70 -2.86 2.13
N MET A 647 -17.27 -2.16 1.08
CA MET A 647 -16.83 -2.77 -0.17
C MET A 647 -15.65 -3.73 0.04
N ILE A 648 -14.63 -3.32 0.80
CA ILE A 648 -13.48 -4.18 1.14
C ILE A 648 -13.93 -5.37 2.00
N THR A 649 -14.74 -5.13 3.04
CA THR A 649 -15.19 -6.20 3.96
C THR A 649 -16.04 -7.23 3.21
N LYS A 650 -16.89 -6.78 2.29
CA LYS A 650 -17.68 -7.68 1.43
C LYS A 650 -16.78 -8.51 0.53
N ALA A 651 -15.81 -7.90 -0.15
CA ALA A 651 -14.86 -8.64 -0.99
C ALA A 651 -14.08 -9.67 -0.15
N PHE A 652 -13.58 -9.26 1.02
CA PHE A 652 -12.86 -10.11 1.96
C PHE A 652 -13.70 -11.33 2.41
N VAL A 653 -14.98 -11.13 2.72
CA VAL A 653 -15.88 -12.21 3.16
C VAL A 653 -16.24 -13.16 2.02
N ASP A 654 -16.59 -12.61 0.86
CA ASP A 654 -17.18 -13.38 -0.24
C ASP A 654 -16.13 -14.09 -1.11
N PHE A 655 -14.89 -13.58 -1.14
CA PHE A 655 -13.83 -14.02 -2.04
C PHE A 655 -12.56 -14.39 -1.28
N ASN A 656 -12.70 -15.35 -0.36
CA ASN A 656 -11.60 -16.04 0.29
C ASN A 656 -10.54 -15.15 0.98
N GLY A 657 -10.96 -14.05 1.60
CA GLY A 657 -10.06 -13.14 2.31
C GLY A 657 -9.27 -12.20 1.40
N VAL A 658 -9.70 -12.01 0.15
CA VAL A 658 -9.00 -11.16 -0.82
C VAL A 658 -8.87 -9.71 -0.33
N VAL A 659 -7.68 -9.14 -0.54
CA VAL A 659 -7.39 -7.70 -0.42
C VAL A 659 -6.52 -7.30 -1.61
N VAL A 660 -7.05 -6.45 -2.47
CA VAL A 660 -6.42 -6.06 -3.75
C VAL A 660 -5.88 -4.62 -3.74
N GLU A 661 -5.11 -4.27 -4.77
CA GLU A 661 -4.54 -2.94 -4.99
C GLU A 661 -5.58 -1.83 -5.15
N LYS A 662 -6.62 -2.07 -5.96
CA LYS A 662 -7.66 -1.10 -6.34
C LYS A 662 -9.03 -1.77 -6.51
N TYR A 663 -10.11 -0.98 -6.52
CA TYR A 663 -11.47 -1.52 -6.62
C TYR A 663 -12.32 -0.76 -7.65
N ASP A 664 -13.25 -1.46 -8.28
CA ASP A 664 -14.37 -0.85 -8.98
C ASP A 664 -15.42 -0.42 -7.95
N VAL A 665 -15.49 0.88 -7.65
CA VAL A 665 -16.37 1.42 -6.61
C VAL A 665 -17.84 1.54 -7.07
N THR A 666 -18.14 1.12 -8.29
CA THR A 666 -19.51 1.08 -8.83
C THR A 666 -20.13 -0.30 -8.72
N ARG A 667 -19.32 -1.36 -8.59
CA ARG A 667 -19.78 -2.75 -8.53
C ARG A 667 -20.14 -3.18 -7.10
N PRO A 668 -21.37 -3.68 -6.87
CA PRO A 668 -21.77 -4.12 -5.53
C PRO A 668 -21.40 -5.56 -5.20
N ILE A 669 -21.11 -6.42 -6.17
CA ILE A 669 -20.92 -7.87 -5.97
C ILE A 669 -19.43 -8.23 -5.90
N ASP A 670 -18.69 -7.93 -6.97
CA ASP A 670 -17.29 -8.33 -7.19
C ASP A 670 -16.36 -7.12 -7.41
N PRO A 671 -16.33 -6.14 -6.48
CA PRO A 671 -15.61 -4.87 -6.67
C PRO A 671 -14.08 -5.02 -6.79
N HIS A 672 -13.53 -6.18 -6.40
CA HIS A 672 -12.11 -6.48 -6.49
C HIS A 672 -11.65 -6.87 -7.91
N ARG A 673 -12.58 -7.13 -8.84
CA ARG A 673 -12.26 -7.47 -10.23
C ARG A 673 -12.02 -6.22 -11.06
N VAL A 674 -10.75 -5.97 -11.34
CA VAL A 674 -10.30 -4.83 -12.14
C VAL A 674 -9.39 -5.35 -13.24
N ASP A 675 -9.89 -5.32 -14.48
CA ASP A 675 -9.19 -5.84 -15.67
C ASP A 675 -8.53 -4.72 -16.50
N ALA A 676 -8.48 -3.49 -15.98
CA ALA A 676 -7.79 -2.40 -16.65
C ALA A 676 -6.27 -2.63 -16.66
N GLU A 677 -5.64 -2.42 -17.81
CA GLU A 677 -4.19 -2.51 -18.01
C GLU A 677 -3.63 -3.89 -17.62
N TYR A 678 -2.71 -3.97 -16.65
CA TYR A 678 -2.13 -5.24 -16.19
C TYR A 678 -3.00 -5.98 -15.16
N GLY A 679 -4.24 -5.54 -14.97
CA GLY A 679 -5.18 -6.11 -14.02
C GLY A 679 -4.88 -5.71 -12.56
N ASN A 680 -5.49 -6.42 -11.62
CA ASN A 680 -5.38 -6.15 -10.20
C ASN A 680 -4.32 -7.03 -9.51
N GLN A 681 -3.51 -6.44 -8.64
CA GLN A 681 -2.57 -7.20 -7.80
C GLN A 681 -3.30 -7.73 -6.56
N GLY A 682 -2.85 -8.89 -6.04
CA GLY A 682 -3.40 -9.52 -4.83
C GLY A 682 -4.48 -10.59 -5.08
N LEU A 683 -4.77 -10.95 -6.34
CA LEU A 683 -5.74 -12.00 -6.69
C LEU A 683 -5.12 -13.39 -6.82
N ASP A 684 -3.85 -13.48 -7.23
CA ASP A 684 -3.16 -14.76 -7.45
C ASP A 684 -2.54 -15.28 -6.14
N PHE A 685 -3.36 -15.92 -5.31
CA PHE A 685 -2.89 -16.67 -4.13
C PHE A 685 -3.67 -17.98 -3.97
N LYS A 686 -3.05 -18.94 -3.27
CA LYS A 686 -3.65 -20.25 -2.99
C LYS A 686 -3.84 -20.42 -1.49
N GLY A 687 -5.07 -20.75 -1.09
CA GLY A 687 -5.45 -20.96 0.30
C GLY A 687 -5.61 -19.67 1.10
N VAL A 688 -4.52 -18.92 1.32
CA VAL A 688 -4.51 -17.73 2.19
C VAL A 688 -3.74 -16.55 1.58
N ALA A 689 -4.35 -15.36 1.59
CA ALA A 689 -3.67 -14.12 1.23
C ALA A 689 -2.65 -13.74 2.32
N LYS A 690 -1.41 -13.43 1.93
CA LYS A 690 -0.31 -13.23 2.89
C LYS A 690 -0.04 -11.78 3.28
N GLU A 691 -0.42 -10.84 2.44
CA GLU A 691 0.06 -9.46 2.55
C GLU A 691 -0.95 -8.37 2.14
N GLY A 692 -1.98 -8.69 1.36
CA GLY A 692 -2.88 -7.68 0.81
C GLY A 692 -2.12 -6.64 -0.04
N PHE A 693 -2.46 -5.36 0.12
CA PHE A 693 -1.73 -4.26 -0.51
C PHE A 693 -1.59 -3.08 0.45
N GLY A 694 -0.39 -2.51 0.57
CA GLY A 694 0.05 -1.59 1.63
C GLY A 694 -0.91 -0.43 1.89
N TRP A 695 -1.27 0.35 0.87
CA TRP A 695 -2.20 1.47 1.06
C TRP A 695 -3.65 1.04 1.34
N VAL A 696 -4.06 -0.18 0.97
CA VAL A 696 -5.44 -0.67 1.12
C VAL A 696 -5.58 -1.17 2.54
N ASN A 697 -4.57 -1.91 3.00
CA ASN A 697 -4.37 -2.26 4.40
C ASN A 697 -4.43 -0.99 5.27
N ALA A 698 -3.68 0.04 4.91
CA ALA A 698 -3.71 1.32 5.62
C ALA A 698 -5.09 1.99 5.56
N SER A 699 -5.74 2.04 4.39
CA SER A 699 -7.05 2.66 4.22
C SER A 699 -8.13 2.00 5.06
N TYR A 700 -8.06 0.67 5.23
CA TYR A 700 -9.02 -0.09 6.02
C TYR A 700 -8.90 0.28 7.50
N VAL A 701 -7.69 0.22 8.05
CA VAL A 701 -7.48 0.51 9.48
C VAL A 701 -7.62 1.99 9.80
N TYR A 702 -7.29 2.87 8.85
CA TYR A 702 -7.47 4.32 8.96
C TYR A 702 -8.95 4.70 8.90
N GLY A 703 -9.70 4.16 7.93
CA GLY A 703 -11.15 4.38 7.82
C GLY A 703 -11.90 3.87 9.06
N LEU A 704 -11.45 2.78 9.69
CA LEU A 704 -12.03 2.30 10.92
C LEU A 704 -11.95 3.34 12.06
N GLN A 705 -10.91 4.19 12.10
CA GLN A 705 -10.81 5.28 13.09
C GLN A 705 -11.83 6.40 12.88
N ILE A 706 -12.45 6.46 11.71
CA ILE A 706 -13.42 7.50 11.33
C ILE A 706 -14.85 7.04 11.64
N VAL A 707 -15.17 5.77 11.37
CA VAL A 707 -16.53 5.26 11.61
C VAL A 707 -16.80 4.95 13.08
N ASN A 708 -18.02 5.23 13.53
CA ASN A 708 -18.44 4.98 14.92
C ASN A 708 -18.71 3.49 15.23
N ALA A 709 -18.93 3.17 16.51
CA ALA A 709 -19.12 1.79 16.97
C ALA A 709 -20.39 1.09 16.42
N HIS A 710 -21.43 1.85 16.05
CA HIS A 710 -22.62 1.26 15.43
C HIS A 710 -22.34 0.90 13.97
N MET A 711 -21.67 1.80 13.24
CA MET A 711 -21.19 1.55 11.89
C MET A 711 -20.26 0.34 11.82
N ARG A 712 -19.29 0.21 12.73
CA ARG A 712 -18.41 -0.97 12.79
C ARG A 712 -19.17 -2.29 12.97
N ARG A 713 -20.21 -2.30 13.81
CA ARG A 713 -21.08 -3.48 13.97
C ARG A 713 -21.86 -3.80 12.70
N ALA A 714 -22.38 -2.78 12.02
CA ALA A 714 -23.11 -2.94 10.76
C ALA A 714 -22.20 -3.45 9.62
N LEU A 715 -20.92 -3.01 9.57
CA LEU A 715 -19.92 -3.57 8.67
C LEU A 715 -19.68 -5.05 8.94
N GLY A 716 -19.58 -5.44 10.21
CA GLY A 716 -19.38 -6.84 10.62
C GLY A 716 -20.53 -7.79 10.22
N THR A 717 -21.74 -7.26 10.04
CA THR A 717 -22.90 -8.00 9.53
C THR A 717 -23.13 -7.81 8.03
N LEU A 718 -22.19 -7.18 7.32
CA LEU A 718 -22.30 -6.83 5.90
C LEU A 718 -23.59 -6.07 5.56
N THR A 719 -23.93 -5.06 6.37
CA THR A 719 -25.09 -4.19 6.12
C THR A 719 -24.73 -3.06 5.15
N PRO A 720 -25.39 -2.95 3.97
CA PRO A 720 -25.15 -1.83 3.05
C PRO A 720 -25.48 -0.48 3.69
N TYR A 721 -24.76 0.59 3.27
CA TYR A 721 -24.90 1.91 3.88
C TYR A 721 -26.35 2.43 3.90
N GLU A 722 -27.07 2.32 2.78
CA GLU A 722 -28.46 2.78 2.68
C GLU A 722 -29.40 2.03 3.63
N THR A 723 -29.14 0.74 3.87
CA THR A 723 -29.90 -0.06 4.84
C THR A 723 -29.58 0.36 6.27
N PHE A 724 -28.30 0.62 6.55
CA PHE A 724 -27.86 1.13 7.85
C PHE A 724 -28.52 2.48 8.17
N VAL A 725 -28.48 3.45 7.25
CA VAL A 725 -29.09 4.78 7.45
C VAL A 725 -30.59 4.66 7.72
N LYS A 726 -31.33 3.91 6.91
CA LYS A 726 -32.78 3.69 7.12
C LYS A 726 -33.08 3.09 8.50
N ALA A 727 -32.23 2.19 8.99
CA ALA A 727 -32.39 1.62 10.33
C ALA A 727 -32.14 2.64 11.45
N ILE A 728 -31.19 3.56 11.26
CA ILE A 728 -30.95 4.68 12.19
C ILE A 728 -32.15 5.63 12.21
N GLU A 729 -32.64 6.03 11.05
CA GLU A 729 -33.80 6.94 10.92
C GLU A 729 -35.02 6.36 11.63
N LEU A 730 -35.35 5.09 11.38
CA LEU A 730 -36.48 4.42 12.03
C LEU A 730 -36.32 4.34 13.56
N ASN A 731 -35.10 4.09 14.05
CA ASN A 731 -34.83 4.06 15.48
C ASN A 731 -34.96 5.45 16.13
N ASN A 732 -34.52 6.51 15.42
CA ASN A 732 -34.67 7.89 15.88
C ASN A 732 -36.15 8.30 15.89
N GLU A 733 -36.92 7.96 14.86
CA GLU A 733 -38.37 8.18 14.81
C GLU A 733 -39.09 7.51 15.99
N ARG A 734 -38.74 6.25 16.29
CA ARG A 734 -39.28 5.52 17.45
C ARG A 734 -38.89 6.15 18.78
N ALA A 735 -37.64 6.59 18.92
CA ALA A 735 -37.18 7.27 20.13
C ALA A 735 -37.92 8.60 20.35
N MET A 736 -38.13 9.37 19.29
CA MET A 736 -38.89 10.62 19.32
C MET A 736 -40.36 10.37 19.66
N ALA A 737 -41.00 9.35 19.07
CA ALA A 737 -42.38 8.98 19.37
C ALA A 737 -42.58 8.60 20.86
N ASN A 738 -41.58 7.92 21.46
CA ASN A 738 -41.59 7.54 22.87
C ASN A 738 -41.33 8.72 23.84
N LEU A 739 -40.78 9.84 23.37
CA LEU A 739 -40.60 11.06 24.16
C LEU A 739 -41.83 11.98 24.15
N THR A 740 -42.70 11.81 23.15
CA THR A 740 -43.98 12.54 23.02
C THR A 740 -45.17 11.85 23.70
N LEU A 741 -44.98 10.63 24.21
CA LEU A 741 -45.90 9.89 25.08
C LEU A 741 -45.47 10.06 26.55
#